data_AF-A0A7Y6KM23-F1
#
_entry.id   AF-A0A7Y6KM23-F1
#
_cell.length_a   1.000
_cell.length_b   1.000
_cell.length_c   1.000
_cell.angle_alpha   90.00
_cell.angle_beta   90.00
_cell.angle_gamma   90.00
#
_symmetry.space_group_name_H-M   'P 1'
#
loop_
_entity.id
_entity.type
_entity.pdbx_description
1 polymer ?
#
loop_
_entity_poly.entity_id
_entity_poly.type
_entity_poly.pdbx_seq_one_letter_code
_entity_poly.pdbx_strand_id
1 'polypeptide(L)'
;MVPEASPADLAEVLTSGLFTVRREVDSDPVLVFHPAAKQYLRTHLTTHDEWRTRAAFGRHAAAHPNAPHGIAAVLHSAWAETELPAQEEPFAEVATAARPTRDRLRADEAALVTASDGASPVTRRAVGQLRSALGTAVSGRALEEAEELLRLLIDYAHSRLPAPAGSWPDPHTAFDDLRTVKGYVRAADVARDLSGFVARHGITLLSSARRQDPAVEDLVRPTAEGPIGIQVDAPFAFSWSALASAAHSAPGRIAAHACPVEFLVSLDESDREGGFLDLDHCVRLAAWQGERAGVTVHLRVQTHGGRPLDHSQVAFAGELRLLYLRADSPPLAELVREAGAATPPVDLQASTLRSWLDGRSIPIEAPAYDWLARHLLERADQVGTPSAPVPPDEWGGTFRTRRLGRPVHAFARAAEEAGPSRSAGQDHDRVLRAAVRDCAAGTSRMVTFVAPGGRGRIRSAMEAIHELPNDWWLWEPDGVDGLTAVLDGAWEIPPRTAIWLDPGERYLLDRSEGGPGARIAAGLRRRLSRAAEGPVLVLASLRPENWSLLTSDAYPDGHPPGSPARLLCEEGLVVRFEPPGDTDTIENFRLGPPLARALVTAALDARRSGHGPLLPAQLLVDAAHGYLDGLFSAPRNMETSLPVLAGMGLHHQPWAANKAGAPETVPTYYRLSEDMERYATDASRHSAPPDSLWDALAAHAPGADLDGIARTADSLGHPQQAERFRALARRGKQAHKLRSRLRQTDRSPADVRDAADDALAWLRADERTEPAQYVLHGLLSRSGLPREVMAEAVRRALDWLTVHGEAPYAGFVLGPLLRIVTLPRQQALHGVDHALVWLRRYGGLESAQFVLGPALKRDDLTQAQAAAAADAALSWLELRGARDADSFVLSAALRRDDLPPEPRTRIVAFGLAWLRKARDHTPAKFVLRPLLRRADLTREEANSATALALAWLRAHGTERDTGFVLSALLGRPGLGPEEVREAGQSALRWLGTHGTHASARHVLRPLLERDDLGPEVLAEAVAAGEEWTRTRPPDERPDTDLGELLRRRAGRAGRRERIILMAEIVGHAEETEVEAAERASSLSSVLTEALKLRKGLFWESWHTGDGEMVLIVPHQARYAHLIPDLLMDLHDHAVAGDLRLRVAVHCGTVSGDGLGRQGETVVTAHRLADSPVLRKAPRSRLAAVVSDAVFTSVYFGWGHPVADLFHPVIVDSKGFVEGAWRAVIGQEEPPAPAP
;
A
#
# COMPACT_ATOMS: atom_id res chain seq x y z
N MET A 1 -28.42 7.75 16.31
CA MET A 1 -29.07 9.05 16.04
C MET A 1 -28.23 9.81 15.03
N VAL A 2 -28.85 10.59 14.14
CA VAL A 2 -28.18 11.21 12.99
C VAL A 2 -27.31 12.41 13.45
N PRO A 3 -26.12 12.65 12.88
CA PRO A 3 -25.23 13.76 13.24
C PRO A 3 -25.81 15.19 13.09
N GLU A 4 -27.01 15.30 12.53
CA GLU A 4 -27.70 16.55 12.19
C GLU A 4 -28.83 16.91 13.17
N ALA A 5 -29.04 16.12 14.24
CA ALA A 5 -30.14 16.31 15.19
C ALA A 5 -30.07 17.67 15.91
N SER A 6 -31.19 18.38 15.93
CA SER A 6 -31.32 19.68 16.59
C SER A 6 -31.46 19.52 18.11
N PRO A 7 -31.20 20.58 18.91
CA PRO A 7 -31.45 20.57 20.35
C PRO A 7 -32.90 20.24 20.73
N ALA A 8 -33.87 20.56 19.86
CA ALA A 8 -35.28 20.25 20.08
C ALA A 8 -35.56 18.74 19.95
N ASP A 9 -34.91 18.06 18.99
CA ASP A 9 -35.01 16.61 18.82
C ASP A 9 -34.43 15.86 20.04
N LEU A 10 -33.36 16.40 20.63
CA LEU A 10 -32.75 15.88 21.87
C LEU A 10 -33.65 16.11 23.10
N ALA A 11 -34.32 17.26 23.19
CA ALA A 11 -35.27 17.56 24.26
C ALA A 11 -36.55 16.71 24.17
N GLU A 12 -37.05 16.45 22.97
CA GLU A 12 -38.17 15.53 22.71
C GLU A 12 -37.81 14.10 23.15
N VAL A 13 -36.58 13.64 22.86
CA VAL A 13 -36.12 12.33 23.33
C VAL A 13 -36.00 12.26 24.85
N LEU A 14 -35.49 13.31 25.52
CA LEU A 14 -35.42 13.36 27.00
C LEU A 14 -36.80 13.35 27.66
N THR A 15 -37.83 13.87 26.98
CA THR A 15 -39.21 13.95 27.49
C THR A 15 -40.11 12.80 27.00
N SER A 16 -39.65 12.00 26.04
CA SER A 16 -40.38 10.88 25.39
C SER A 16 -40.70 9.67 26.29
N GLY A 17 -40.36 9.71 27.58
CA GLY A 17 -40.59 8.59 28.51
C GLY A 17 -39.64 7.39 28.30
N LEU A 18 -38.64 7.52 27.42
CA LEU A 18 -37.62 6.48 27.18
C LEU A 18 -36.60 6.34 28.32
N PHE A 19 -36.66 7.21 29.33
CA PHE A 19 -35.76 7.25 30.48
C PHE A 19 -36.51 7.00 31.78
N THR A 20 -35.85 6.35 32.72
CA THR A 20 -36.30 6.16 34.10
C THR A 20 -35.30 6.81 35.05
N VAL A 21 -35.79 7.43 36.12
CA VAL A 21 -34.93 8.05 37.15
C VAL A 21 -34.65 7.01 38.23
N ARG A 22 -33.39 6.61 38.37
CA ARG A 22 -32.93 5.75 39.48
C ARG A 22 -32.32 6.63 40.55
N ARG A 23 -32.79 6.47 41.79
CA ARG A 23 -32.26 7.17 42.97
C ARG A 23 -31.71 6.13 43.94
N GLU A 24 -30.39 6.13 44.13
CA GLU A 24 -29.76 5.38 45.21
C GLU A 24 -29.46 6.34 46.38
N VAL A 25 -29.52 5.81 47.60
CA VAL A 25 -29.44 6.62 48.83
C VAL A 25 -28.04 7.24 48.92
N ASP A 26 -27.99 8.55 49.16
CA ASP A 26 -26.80 9.40 49.19
C ASP A 26 -26.11 9.66 47.83
N SER A 27 -26.82 9.44 46.72
CA SER A 27 -26.36 9.78 45.35
C SER A 27 -27.38 10.63 44.58
N ASP A 28 -26.88 11.45 43.66
CA ASP A 28 -27.72 12.28 42.79
C ASP A 28 -28.61 11.41 41.85
N PRO A 29 -29.82 11.87 41.51
CA PRO A 29 -30.75 11.12 40.65
C PRO A 29 -30.18 10.89 39.25
N VAL A 30 -30.16 9.63 38.79
CA VAL A 30 -29.58 9.22 37.50
C VAL A 30 -30.66 8.90 36.49
N LEU A 31 -30.57 9.47 35.28
CA LEU A 31 -31.44 9.12 34.14
C LEU A 31 -30.87 7.92 33.38
N VAL A 32 -31.64 6.84 33.30
CA VAL A 32 -31.23 5.59 32.65
C VAL A 32 -32.23 5.22 31.57
N PHE A 33 -31.75 4.87 30.37
CA PHE A 33 -32.60 4.36 29.29
C PHE A 33 -33.41 3.15 29.77
N HIS A 34 -34.68 3.10 29.39
CA HIS A 34 -35.51 1.94 29.64
C HIS A 34 -34.86 0.69 28.98
N PRO A 35 -34.84 -0.48 29.65
CA PRO A 35 -34.10 -1.65 29.17
C PRO A 35 -34.44 -2.08 27.73
N ALA A 36 -35.71 -1.95 27.32
CA ALA A 36 -36.15 -2.24 25.95
C ALA A 36 -35.56 -1.29 24.89
N ALA A 37 -35.45 0.00 25.21
CA ALA A 37 -34.81 0.99 24.33
C ALA A 37 -33.29 0.77 24.25
N LYS A 38 -32.64 0.42 25.38
CA LYS A 38 -31.22 0.04 25.45
C LYS A 38 -30.90 -1.16 24.54
N GLN A 39 -31.76 -2.18 24.53
CA GLN A 39 -31.58 -3.37 23.69
C GLN A 39 -31.79 -3.06 22.19
N TYR A 40 -32.77 -2.21 21.87
CA TYR A 40 -33.07 -1.79 20.49
C TYR A 40 -31.93 -0.95 19.88
N LEU A 41 -31.33 -0.03 20.65
CA LEU A 41 -30.23 0.81 20.17
C LEU A 41 -28.93 0.02 19.95
N ARG A 42 -28.57 -0.91 20.85
CA ARG A 42 -27.37 -1.76 20.74
C ARG A 42 -27.37 -2.71 19.54
N THR A 43 -28.54 -3.01 18.98
CA THR A 43 -28.68 -3.92 17.83
C THR A 43 -28.70 -3.19 16.49
N HIS A 44 -28.89 -1.87 16.48
CA HIS A 44 -29.12 -1.09 15.26
C HIS A 44 -28.14 0.07 15.04
N LEU A 45 -27.29 0.41 16.01
CA LEU A 45 -26.27 1.45 15.87
C LEU A 45 -24.86 0.83 15.78
N THR A 46 -23.99 1.43 14.97
CA THR A 46 -22.56 1.08 14.95
C THR A 46 -21.83 1.75 16.12
N THR A 47 -20.65 1.27 16.50
CA THR A 47 -19.86 1.86 17.61
C THR A 47 -19.51 3.34 17.37
N HIS A 48 -19.36 3.75 16.11
CA HIS A 48 -19.18 5.16 15.73
C HIS A 48 -20.46 6.00 15.94
N ASP A 49 -21.63 5.45 15.59
CA ASP A 49 -22.93 6.11 15.83
C ASP A 49 -23.25 6.18 17.33
N GLU A 50 -22.84 5.18 18.11
CA GLU A 50 -22.94 5.18 19.58
C GLU A 50 -22.05 6.28 20.19
N TRP A 51 -20.80 6.44 19.72
CA TRP A 51 -19.90 7.50 20.18
C TRP A 51 -20.41 8.90 19.82
N ARG A 52 -20.92 9.11 18.60
CA ARG A 52 -21.47 10.41 18.17
C ARG A 52 -22.80 10.76 18.87
N THR A 53 -23.69 9.79 19.05
CA THR A 53 -24.93 9.93 19.83
C THR A 53 -24.61 10.34 21.27
N ARG A 54 -23.57 9.73 21.86
CA ARG A 54 -23.14 10.01 23.23
C ARG A 54 -22.47 11.37 23.41
N ALA A 55 -21.61 11.78 22.48
CA ALA A 55 -20.99 13.12 22.50
C ALA A 55 -22.03 14.22 22.31
N ALA A 56 -23.08 13.99 21.51
CA ALA A 56 -24.17 14.94 21.32
C ALA A 56 -25.06 15.08 22.58
N PHE A 57 -25.42 13.98 23.25
CA PHE A 57 -26.18 14.01 24.50
C PHE A 57 -25.42 14.66 25.66
N GLY A 58 -24.13 14.34 25.83
CA GLY A 58 -23.30 14.94 26.87
C GLY A 58 -23.18 16.46 26.75
N ARG A 59 -23.03 16.96 25.51
CA ARG A 59 -22.99 18.41 25.24
C ARG A 59 -24.33 19.11 25.48
N HIS A 60 -25.47 18.45 25.23
CA HIS A 60 -26.81 19.02 25.43
C HIS A 60 -27.24 19.02 26.91
N ALA A 61 -26.96 17.95 27.66
CA ALA A 61 -27.26 17.85 29.10
C ALA A 61 -26.44 18.83 29.96
N ALA A 62 -25.19 19.10 29.56
CA ALA A 62 -24.33 20.11 30.18
C ALA A 62 -24.80 21.56 29.93
N ALA A 63 -25.66 21.78 28.93
CA ALA A 63 -26.14 23.10 28.52
C ALA A 63 -27.61 23.39 28.91
N HIS A 64 -28.26 22.52 29.71
CA HIS A 64 -29.70 22.61 29.98
C HIS A 64 -30.06 23.64 31.09
N PRO A 65 -30.99 24.59 30.84
CA PRO A 65 -31.16 25.79 31.67
C PRO A 65 -31.76 25.59 33.08
N ASN A 66 -32.52 24.51 33.32
CA ASN A 66 -33.07 24.21 34.65
C ASN A 66 -32.11 23.48 35.60
N ALA A 67 -30.84 23.33 35.22
CA ALA A 67 -29.81 22.76 36.06
C ALA A 67 -28.54 23.62 35.94
N PRO A 68 -28.40 24.69 36.74
CA PRO A 68 -27.29 25.66 36.63
C PRO A 68 -25.91 25.08 36.99
N HIS A 69 -25.85 23.80 37.36
CA HIS A 69 -24.63 23.01 37.58
C HIS A 69 -24.55 21.80 36.63
N GLY A 70 -25.35 21.82 35.55
CA GLY A 70 -25.64 20.66 34.70
C GLY A 70 -26.66 19.73 35.35
N ILE A 71 -27.49 19.04 34.55
CA ILE A 71 -28.06 17.78 35.04
C ILE A 71 -26.88 16.84 35.11
N ALA A 72 -26.62 16.24 36.29
CA ALA A 72 -25.53 15.29 36.49
C ALA A 72 -25.74 14.04 35.60
N ALA A 73 -25.39 14.17 34.33
CA ALA A 73 -25.38 13.10 33.36
C ALA A 73 -23.92 12.64 33.22
N VAL A 74 -23.65 11.52 33.89
CA VAL A 74 -22.48 10.64 33.73
C VAL A 74 -21.21 11.10 34.45
N LEU A 75 -21.09 10.70 35.71
CA LEU A 75 -19.82 10.41 36.37
C LEU A 75 -19.92 8.99 36.95
N HIS A 76 -19.13 8.06 36.41
CA HIS A 76 -19.18 6.63 36.74
C HIS A 76 -18.44 6.33 38.05
N SER A 77 -18.92 5.32 38.78
CA SER A 77 -18.14 4.59 39.78
C SER A 77 -17.37 3.44 39.11
N ALA A 78 -16.19 3.11 39.63
CA ALA A 78 -15.24 2.18 39.02
C ALA A 78 -15.63 0.68 39.05
N TRP A 79 -16.88 0.32 39.37
CA TRP A 79 -17.32 -1.10 39.53
C TRP A 79 -18.57 -1.53 38.75
N ALA A 80 -19.03 -0.79 37.73
CA ALA A 80 -20.21 -1.19 36.96
C ALA A 80 -19.86 -1.95 35.65
N GLU A 81 -19.70 -3.29 35.71
CA GLU A 81 -19.41 -4.15 34.55
C GLU A 81 -20.56 -4.30 33.52
N THR A 82 -21.71 -3.62 33.66
CA THR A 82 -22.90 -3.82 32.79
C THR A 82 -23.53 -2.56 32.18
N GLU A 83 -22.88 -1.40 32.27
CA GLU A 83 -23.34 -0.14 31.68
C GLU A 83 -22.28 0.47 30.74
N LEU A 84 -22.71 1.18 29.69
CA LEU A 84 -21.82 1.74 28.66
C LEU A 84 -20.76 2.68 29.32
N PRO A 85 -19.45 2.42 29.20
CA PRO A 85 -18.43 3.10 30.00
C PRO A 85 -18.09 4.48 29.44
N ALA A 86 -18.22 5.53 30.25
CA ALA A 86 -17.58 6.83 30.04
C ALA A 86 -16.19 6.82 30.66
N GLN A 87 -15.17 7.09 29.85
CA GLN A 87 -13.79 7.25 30.31
C GLN A 87 -13.33 8.69 30.13
N GLU A 88 -12.50 9.10 31.08
CA GLU A 88 -11.82 10.38 31.21
C GLU A 88 -10.59 10.46 30.29
N GLU A 89 -10.43 11.58 29.61
CA GLU A 89 -9.11 12.16 29.28
C GLU A 89 -9.22 13.70 29.25
N PRO A 90 -8.10 14.42 29.43
CA PRO A 90 -8.06 15.71 30.11
C PRO A 90 -8.35 16.89 29.16
N PHE A 91 -9.47 17.58 29.41
CA PHE A 91 -9.65 18.98 29.04
C PHE A 91 -10.36 19.72 30.18
N ALA A 92 -9.61 19.97 31.26
CA ALA A 92 -9.73 21.14 32.15
C ALA A 92 -8.99 20.87 33.47
N GLU A 93 -7.73 21.29 33.58
CA GLU A 93 -7.15 21.57 34.90
C GLU A 93 -6.16 22.74 34.83
N VAL A 94 -6.70 23.97 34.79
CA VAL A 94 -6.19 25.06 35.64
C VAL A 94 -7.41 25.80 36.17
N ALA A 95 -7.87 25.41 37.36
CA ALA A 95 -8.35 26.29 38.43
C ALA A 95 -9.20 25.51 39.45
N THR A 96 -8.57 24.86 40.43
CA THR A 96 -8.76 25.20 41.85
C THR A 96 -7.94 24.27 42.74
N ALA A 97 -7.08 24.87 43.55
CA ALA A 97 -6.29 24.19 44.55
C ALA A 97 -7.17 23.67 45.71
N ALA A 98 -7.09 22.37 46.01
CA ALA A 98 -7.27 21.84 47.36
C ALA A 98 -6.43 20.56 47.54
N ARG A 99 -5.41 20.66 48.41
CA ARG A 99 -4.41 19.62 48.73
C ARG A 99 -5.03 18.28 49.15
N PRO A 100 -4.47 17.13 48.73
CA PRO A 100 -4.46 15.91 49.52
C PRO A 100 -3.12 15.74 50.26
N THR A 101 -3.21 15.26 51.49
CA THR A 101 -2.15 15.19 52.50
C THR A 101 -1.05 14.19 52.16
N ARG A 102 0.19 14.58 52.47
CA ARG A 102 1.49 13.92 52.21
C ARG A 102 1.65 12.48 52.74
N ASP A 103 0.69 11.94 53.49
CA ASP A 103 0.81 10.63 54.14
C ASP A 103 0.29 9.45 53.29
N ARG A 104 -0.55 9.68 52.27
CA ARG A 104 -1.00 8.60 51.36
C ARG A 104 0.03 8.21 50.31
N LEU A 105 0.84 9.17 49.84
CA LEU A 105 1.86 8.91 48.81
C LEU A 105 3.02 8.02 49.32
N ARG A 106 3.34 8.07 50.62
CA ARG A 106 4.40 7.22 51.19
C ARG A 106 4.00 5.77 51.42
N ALA A 107 2.71 5.46 51.48
CA ALA A 107 2.24 4.08 51.62
C ALA A 107 2.26 3.32 50.28
N ASP A 108 1.92 4.01 49.18
CA ASP A 108 1.93 3.43 47.84
C ASP A 108 3.35 3.39 47.23
N GLU A 109 4.21 4.37 47.51
CA GLU A 109 5.63 4.32 47.10
C GLU A 109 6.40 3.19 47.79
N ALA A 110 6.04 2.81 49.02
CA ALA A 110 6.66 1.68 49.71
C ALA A 110 6.20 0.31 49.17
N ALA A 111 5.01 0.21 48.57
CA ALA A 111 4.52 -1.01 47.93
C ALA A 111 5.13 -1.23 46.53
N LEU A 112 5.48 -0.15 45.82
CA LEU A 112 6.08 -0.21 44.47
C LEU A 112 7.58 -0.60 44.46
N VAL A 113 8.27 -0.56 45.60
CA VAL A 113 9.71 -0.85 45.69
C VAL A 113 10.01 -2.34 46.00
N THR A 114 9.01 -3.22 46.08
CA THR A 114 9.22 -4.65 46.44
C THR A 114 8.71 -5.71 45.44
N ALA A 115 8.53 -5.37 44.16
CA ALA A 115 8.30 -6.38 43.12
C ALA A 115 9.16 -6.15 41.88
N SER A 116 10.38 -6.70 41.93
CA SER A 116 11.23 -6.94 40.77
C SER A 116 10.66 -8.09 39.92
N ASP A 117 9.63 -7.83 39.10
CA ASP A 117 9.28 -8.69 37.97
C ASP A 117 8.46 -7.91 36.91
N GLY A 118 9.16 -7.37 35.92
CA GLY A 118 8.67 -6.37 34.96
C GLY A 118 7.86 -6.94 33.79
N ALA A 119 6.70 -7.55 34.04
CA ALA A 119 5.80 -8.00 32.97
C ALA A 119 4.60 -7.06 32.77
N SER A 120 4.39 -6.62 31.53
CA SER A 120 3.22 -5.82 31.08
C SER A 120 1.90 -6.42 31.61
N PRO A 121 0.91 -5.60 32.03
CA PRO A 121 -0.39 -6.07 32.52
C PRO A 121 -1.07 -7.09 31.59
N VAL A 122 -0.91 -6.93 30.27
CA VAL A 122 -1.42 -7.83 29.22
C VAL A 122 -0.81 -9.23 29.36
N THR A 123 0.51 -9.29 29.56
CA THR A 123 1.27 -10.54 29.73
C THR A 123 0.83 -11.30 30.97
N ARG A 124 0.64 -10.60 32.11
CA ARG A 124 0.12 -11.22 33.35
C ARG A 124 -1.28 -11.79 33.14
N ARG A 125 -2.17 -11.06 32.46
CA ARG A 125 -3.53 -11.51 32.16
C ARG A 125 -3.53 -12.75 31.26
N ALA A 126 -2.78 -12.72 30.16
CA ALA A 126 -2.74 -13.81 29.18
C ALA A 126 -2.16 -15.09 29.79
N VAL A 127 -1.08 -14.99 30.59
CA VAL A 127 -0.51 -16.13 31.32
C VAL A 127 -1.51 -16.69 32.35
N GLY A 128 -2.21 -15.82 33.09
CA GLY A 128 -3.25 -16.25 34.03
C GLY A 128 -4.41 -16.98 33.35
N GLN A 129 -4.85 -16.51 32.17
CA GLN A 129 -5.88 -17.17 31.37
C GLN A 129 -5.40 -18.53 30.83
N LEU A 130 -4.15 -18.63 30.38
CA LEU A 130 -3.56 -19.89 29.92
C LEU A 130 -3.51 -20.94 31.05
N ARG A 131 -3.02 -20.54 32.24
CA ARG A 131 -2.98 -21.40 33.44
C ARG A 131 -4.38 -21.88 33.83
N SER A 132 -5.35 -20.96 33.85
CA SER A 132 -6.73 -21.28 34.21
C SER A 132 -7.38 -22.25 33.22
N ALA A 133 -7.14 -22.06 31.92
CA ALA A 133 -7.74 -22.86 30.87
C ALA A 133 -7.13 -24.26 30.73
N LEU A 134 -5.83 -24.43 31.04
CA LEU A 134 -5.16 -25.74 31.01
C LEU A 134 -5.30 -26.51 32.34
N GLY A 135 -5.52 -25.81 33.46
CA GLY A 135 -5.67 -26.43 34.78
C GLY A 135 -4.47 -27.31 35.16
N THR A 136 -4.73 -28.51 35.69
CA THR A 136 -3.71 -29.53 36.01
C THR A 136 -3.51 -30.55 34.88
N ALA A 137 -4.09 -30.32 33.69
CA ALA A 137 -4.13 -31.30 32.60
C ALA A 137 -2.81 -31.44 31.83
N VAL A 138 -1.86 -30.53 32.08
CA VAL A 138 -0.54 -30.47 31.43
C VAL A 138 0.54 -30.54 32.51
N SER A 139 1.68 -31.16 32.20
CA SER A 139 2.81 -31.19 33.14
C SER A 139 3.29 -29.77 33.49
N GLY A 140 3.90 -29.59 34.67
CA GLY A 140 4.43 -28.28 35.08
C GLY A 140 5.46 -27.73 34.09
N ARG A 141 6.29 -28.59 33.51
CA ARG A 141 7.34 -28.20 32.56
C ARG A 141 6.80 -27.74 31.22
N ALA A 142 5.81 -28.44 30.65
CA ALA A 142 5.19 -28.02 29.38
C ALA A 142 4.35 -26.74 29.54
N LEU A 143 3.76 -26.51 30.72
CA LEU A 143 3.10 -25.25 31.05
C LEU A 143 4.11 -24.10 31.15
N GLU A 144 5.24 -24.29 31.83
CA GLU A 144 6.33 -23.29 31.93
C GLU A 144 6.88 -22.90 30.55
N GLU A 145 7.13 -23.89 29.68
CA GLU A 145 7.61 -23.65 28.30
C GLU A 145 6.57 -22.93 27.42
N ALA A 146 5.27 -23.23 27.61
CA ALA A 146 4.19 -22.52 26.91
C ALA A 146 4.00 -21.08 27.42
N GLU A 147 4.17 -20.84 28.71
CA GLU A 147 4.15 -19.49 29.27
C GLU A 147 5.33 -18.65 28.79
N GLU A 148 6.54 -19.22 28.79
CA GLU A 148 7.74 -18.56 28.25
C GLU A 148 7.51 -18.15 26.79
N LEU A 149 7.00 -19.06 25.97
CA LEU A 149 6.73 -18.77 24.57
C LEU A 149 5.61 -17.73 24.39
N LEU A 150 4.56 -17.77 25.20
CA LEU A 150 3.50 -16.75 25.20
C LEU A 150 4.06 -15.36 25.51
N ARG A 151 4.91 -15.23 26.55
CA ARG A 151 5.54 -13.94 26.89
C ARG A 151 6.34 -13.39 25.70
N LEU A 152 7.18 -14.23 25.10
CA LEU A 152 8.00 -13.85 23.95
C LEU A 152 7.19 -13.45 22.71
N LEU A 153 6.06 -14.10 22.45
CA LEU A 153 5.19 -13.77 21.33
C LEU A 153 4.42 -12.45 21.56
N ILE A 154 4.03 -12.17 22.80
CA ILE A 154 3.44 -10.88 23.17
C ILE A 154 4.46 -9.75 23.02
N ASP A 155 5.70 -9.98 23.47
CA ASP A 155 6.80 -9.03 23.30
C ASP A 155 7.13 -8.83 21.81
N TYR A 156 7.07 -9.90 21.01
CA TYR A 156 7.20 -9.83 19.56
C TYR A 156 6.15 -8.90 18.94
N ALA A 157 4.87 -9.10 19.24
CA ALA A 157 3.79 -8.25 18.73
C ALA A 157 3.94 -6.80 19.17
N HIS A 158 4.28 -6.56 20.45
CA HIS A 158 4.54 -5.22 20.98
C HIS A 158 5.73 -4.54 20.28
N SER A 159 6.79 -5.29 19.98
CA SER A 159 7.99 -4.76 19.33
C SER A 159 7.82 -4.39 17.85
N ARG A 160 6.65 -4.66 17.27
CA ARG A 160 6.32 -4.41 15.87
C ARG A 160 5.22 -3.38 15.70
N LEU A 161 4.63 -2.88 16.80
CA LEU A 161 3.70 -1.76 16.81
C LEU A 161 4.46 -0.43 16.95
N PRO A 162 4.02 0.66 16.28
CA PRO A 162 4.66 1.96 16.39
C PRO A 162 4.41 2.58 17.75
N ALA A 163 5.31 3.44 18.20
CA ALA A 163 5.12 4.23 19.41
C ALA A 163 3.88 5.16 19.27
N PRO A 164 3.05 5.32 20.32
CA PRO A 164 3.20 4.79 21.69
C PRO A 164 2.59 3.40 21.91
N ALA A 165 1.99 2.76 20.90
CA ALA A 165 1.32 1.46 21.02
C ALA A 165 2.28 0.25 21.11
N GLY A 166 3.58 0.48 20.85
CA GLY A 166 4.65 -0.51 20.92
C GLY A 166 6.03 0.09 21.02
N SER A 167 7.05 -0.72 20.72
CA SER A 167 8.47 -0.32 20.78
C SER A 167 9.12 -0.18 19.40
N TRP A 168 8.34 -0.05 18.33
CA TRP A 168 8.87 0.20 16.99
C TRP A 168 9.21 1.69 16.82
N PRO A 169 10.39 2.02 16.25
CA PRO A 169 10.94 3.38 16.25
C PRO A 169 10.26 4.35 15.27
N ASP A 170 9.47 3.87 14.32
CA ASP A 170 8.76 4.67 13.30
C ASP A 170 7.24 4.74 13.62
N PRO A 171 6.50 5.81 13.28
CA PRO A 171 5.03 5.84 13.28
C PRO A 171 4.35 4.75 12.42
N HIS A 172 5.11 4.12 11.53
CA HIS A 172 4.74 2.95 10.73
C HIS A 172 5.24 1.65 11.38
N THR A 173 4.60 0.51 11.13
CA THR A 173 5.07 -0.79 11.65
C THR A 173 6.27 -1.31 10.84
N ALA A 174 7.02 -2.26 11.40
CA ALA A 174 8.09 -2.97 10.67
C ALA A 174 7.63 -3.58 9.33
N PHE A 175 6.36 -3.96 9.25
CA PHE A 175 5.76 -4.56 8.08
C PHE A 175 5.27 -3.52 7.06
N ASP A 176 5.04 -2.27 7.49
CA ASP A 176 4.78 -1.14 6.59
C ASP A 176 6.05 -0.82 5.76
N ASP A 177 7.22 -0.84 6.39
CA ASP A 177 8.51 -0.63 5.71
C ASP A 177 8.80 -1.77 4.73
N LEU A 178 8.59 -3.02 5.18
CA LEU A 178 8.79 -4.19 4.33
C LEU A 178 7.83 -4.18 3.13
N ARG A 179 6.58 -3.74 3.34
CA ARG A 179 5.58 -3.54 2.29
C ARG A 179 5.99 -2.41 1.34
N THR A 180 6.57 -1.33 1.85
CA THR A 180 7.09 -0.23 1.04
C THR A 180 8.19 -0.71 0.09
N VAL A 181 9.05 -1.63 0.56
CA VAL A 181 10.14 -2.21 -0.24
C VAL A 181 9.65 -3.31 -1.21
N LYS A 182 8.72 -4.18 -0.79
CA LYS A 182 8.33 -5.39 -1.56
C LYS A 182 6.97 -5.31 -2.27
N GLY A 183 6.12 -4.34 -1.91
CA GLY A 183 4.75 -4.16 -2.39
C GLY A 183 3.68 -5.04 -1.74
N TYR A 184 4.07 -6.06 -0.96
CA TYR A 184 3.19 -6.98 -0.24
C TYR A 184 3.98 -7.74 0.85
N VAL A 185 3.30 -8.31 1.85
CA VAL A 185 3.91 -9.12 2.92
C VAL A 185 3.37 -10.55 2.84
N ARG A 186 4.25 -11.57 2.91
CA ARG A 186 3.86 -12.99 2.94
C ARG A 186 3.95 -13.55 4.35
N ALA A 187 3.23 -14.63 4.64
CA ALA A 187 3.38 -15.38 5.91
C ALA A 187 4.84 -15.80 6.17
N ALA A 188 5.58 -16.15 5.11
CA ALA A 188 7.00 -16.46 5.17
C ALA A 188 7.91 -15.29 5.59
N ASP A 189 7.49 -14.05 5.31
CA ASP A 189 8.23 -12.88 5.75
C ASP A 189 8.03 -12.62 7.25
N VAL A 190 6.80 -12.81 7.75
CA VAL A 190 6.47 -12.75 9.19
C VAL A 190 7.14 -13.90 9.95
N ALA A 191 7.09 -15.13 9.42
CA ALA A 191 7.71 -16.31 10.02
C ALA A 191 9.24 -16.19 10.13
N ARG A 192 9.89 -15.59 9.12
CA ARG A 192 11.34 -15.32 9.13
C ARG A 192 11.71 -14.26 10.17
N ASP A 193 10.97 -13.17 10.26
CA ASP A 193 11.21 -12.12 11.27
C ASP A 193 10.97 -12.64 12.68
N LEU A 194 9.89 -13.40 12.90
CA LEU A 194 9.59 -14.07 14.16
C LEU A 194 10.70 -15.05 14.55
N SER A 195 11.15 -15.90 13.63
CA SER A 195 12.26 -16.84 13.87
C SER A 195 13.54 -16.11 14.27
N GLY A 196 13.84 -14.98 13.62
CA GLY A 196 14.98 -14.12 13.97
C GLY A 196 14.84 -13.44 15.33
N PHE A 197 13.64 -12.96 15.69
CA PHE A 197 13.36 -12.36 16.98
C PHE A 197 13.52 -13.37 18.13
N VAL A 198 12.96 -14.56 17.96
CA VAL A 198 13.00 -15.63 18.96
C VAL A 198 14.41 -16.21 19.10
N ALA A 199 15.18 -16.30 18.01
CA ALA A 199 16.59 -16.71 18.04
C ALA A 199 17.48 -15.77 18.86
N ARG A 200 17.22 -14.45 18.85
CA ARG A 200 17.93 -13.47 19.69
C ARG A 200 17.67 -13.67 21.19
N HIS A 201 16.56 -14.32 21.54
CA HIS A 201 16.21 -14.69 22.91
C HIS A 201 16.63 -16.15 23.24
N GLY A 202 17.49 -16.75 22.41
CA GLY A 202 18.09 -18.07 22.69
C GLY A 202 17.21 -19.28 22.32
N ILE A 203 16.10 -19.09 21.60
CA ILE A 203 15.18 -20.18 21.22
C ILE A 203 15.26 -20.43 19.72
N THR A 204 15.40 -21.70 19.32
CA THR A 204 15.43 -22.11 17.91
C THR A 204 14.09 -22.68 17.50
N LEU A 205 13.47 -22.07 16.48
CA LEU A 205 12.27 -22.59 15.81
C LEU A 205 12.67 -23.32 14.52
N LEU A 206 12.08 -24.48 14.28
CA LEU A 206 12.29 -25.27 13.06
C LEU A 206 11.09 -25.08 12.12
N SER A 207 11.33 -24.84 10.84
CA SER A 207 10.25 -24.85 9.84
C SER A 207 9.79 -26.29 9.61
N SER A 208 8.48 -26.53 9.68
CA SER A 208 7.94 -27.84 9.34
C SER A 208 7.82 -27.98 7.82
N ALA A 209 8.68 -28.79 7.22
CA ALA A 209 8.65 -29.04 5.80
C ALA A 209 7.39 -29.86 5.44
N ARG A 210 6.32 -29.20 4.96
CA ARG A 210 5.29 -29.65 3.99
C ARG A 210 3.93 -28.93 4.18
N ARG A 211 3.78 -27.71 3.64
CA ARG A 211 2.52 -27.24 3.03
C ARG A 211 2.83 -26.38 1.82
N GLN A 212 2.07 -26.56 0.74
CA GLN A 212 2.22 -25.81 -0.52
C GLN A 212 1.44 -24.48 -0.51
N ASP A 213 0.83 -24.11 0.61
CA ASP A 213 0.01 -22.91 0.73
C ASP A 213 0.86 -21.70 1.16
N PRO A 214 1.06 -20.68 0.30
CA PRO A 214 1.86 -19.51 0.65
C PRO A 214 1.22 -18.59 1.70
N ALA A 215 -0.04 -18.82 2.08
CA ALA A 215 -0.75 -18.03 3.08
C ALA A 215 -0.43 -18.45 4.53
N VAL A 216 0.11 -19.66 4.75
CA VAL A 216 0.34 -20.22 6.08
C VAL A 216 1.71 -20.88 6.18
N GLU A 217 2.49 -20.53 7.21
CA GLU A 217 3.78 -21.16 7.50
C GLU A 217 3.83 -21.69 8.93
N ASP A 218 4.21 -22.96 9.09
CA ASP A 218 4.19 -23.67 10.37
C ASP A 218 5.62 -23.81 10.94
N LEU A 219 5.87 -23.17 12.08
CA LEU A 219 7.10 -23.27 12.87
C LEU A 219 6.90 -24.21 14.06
N VAL A 220 7.93 -24.96 14.42
CA VAL A 220 7.90 -25.94 15.51
C VAL A 220 9.06 -25.71 16.46
N ARG A 221 8.75 -25.56 17.75
CA ARG A 221 9.74 -25.62 18.83
C ARG A 221 9.81 -27.07 19.34
N PRO A 222 10.94 -27.78 19.19
CA PRO A 222 11.10 -29.09 19.82
C PRO A 222 11.25 -28.91 21.33
N THR A 223 10.40 -29.58 22.12
CA THR A 223 10.53 -29.59 23.58
C THR A 223 10.60 -31.01 24.15
N ALA A 224 10.88 -31.12 25.46
CA ALA A 224 11.11 -32.40 26.12
C ALA A 224 9.88 -33.33 26.14
N GLU A 225 8.67 -32.76 26.04
CA GLU A 225 7.41 -33.51 26.11
C GLU A 225 6.62 -33.55 24.79
N GLY A 226 7.11 -32.87 23.75
CA GLY A 226 6.52 -32.86 22.41
C GLY A 226 6.79 -31.55 21.67
N PRO A 227 6.51 -31.49 20.35
CA PRO A 227 6.65 -30.25 19.60
C PRO A 227 5.55 -29.24 19.93
N ILE A 228 5.91 -28.00 20.25
CA ILE A 228 4.96 -26.87 20.30
C ILE A 228 4.91 -26.22 18.92
N GLY A 229 3.71 -26.18 18.32
CA GLY A 229 3.49 -25.59 16.99
C GLY A 229 3.11 -24.11 17.06
N ILE A 230 3.71 -23.31 16.17
CA ILE A 230 3.36 -21.91 15.91
C ILE A 230 2.98 -21.81 14.44
N GLN A 231 1.72 -21.54 14.18
CA GLN A 231 1.21 -21.31 12.83
C GLN A 231 1.25 -19.80 12.53
N VAL A 232 1.82 -19.40 11.41
CA VAL A 232 1.90 -18.00 10.96
C VAL A 232 1.01 -17.81 9.74
N ASP A 233 0.07 -16.87 9.79
CA ASP A 233 -0.95 -16.62 8.76
C ASP A 233 -0.96 -15.14 8.34
N ALA A 234 -1.34 -14.86 7.09
CA ALA A 234 -1.47 -13.50 6.55
C ALA A 234 -2.88 -13.27 5.96
N PRO A 235 -3.89 -12.92 6.76
CA PRO A 235 -5.23 -12.60 6.25
C PRO A 235 -5.33 -11.19 5.64
N PHE A 236 -6.08 -11.08 4.54
CA PHE A 236 -6.45 -9.80 3.92
C PHE A 236 -7.74 -9.18 4.49
N ALA A 237 -8.47 -9.91 5.35
CA ALA A 237 -9.68 -9.48 6.03
C ALA A 237 -9.71 -10.11 7.43
N PHE A 238 -8.94 -9.55 8.36
CA PHE A 238 -8.73 -10.11 9.68
C PHE A 238 -10.05 -10.22 10.48
N SER A 239 -10.36 -11.42 10.99
CA SER A 239 -11.50 -11.63 11.89
C SER A 239 -11.17 -12.68 12.95
N TRP A 240 -11.33 -12.31 14.23
CA TRP A 240 -11.14 -13.22 15.35
C TRP A 240 -12.07 -14.44 15.31
N SER A 241 -13.31 -14.27 14.81
CA SER A 241 -14.26 -15.39 14.69
C SER A 241 -13.91 -16.31 13.52
N ALA A 242 -13.34 -15.78 12.43
CA ALA A 242 -12.85 -16.58 11.32
C ALA A 242 -11.58 -17.36 11.70
N LEU A 243 -10.63 -16.73 12.42
CA LEU A 243 -9.42 -17.38 12.92
C LEU A 243 -9.73 -18.49 13.93
N ALA A 244 -10.63 -18.22 14.88
CA ALA A 244 -11.11 -19.25 15.79
C ALA A 244 -11.80 -20.37 15.00
N SER A 245 -12.75 -20.06 14.10
CA SER A 245 -13.44 -21.08 13.31
C SER A 245 -12.48 -21.90 12.43
N ALA A 246 -11.46 -21.29 11.84
CA ALA A 246 -10.45 -21.97 11.01
C ALA A 246 -9.55 -22.89 11.86
N ALA A 247 -9.11 -22.42 13.03
CA ALA A 247 -8.33 -23.22 13.99
C ALA A 247 -9.12 -24.45 14.47
N HIS A 248 -10.44 -24.33 14.62
CA HIS A 248 -11.31 -25.44 15.04
C HIS A 248 -11.74 -26.38 13.89
N SER A 249 -11.59 -25.98 12.61
CA SER A 249 -12.17 -26.71 11.46
C SER A 249 -11.15 -27.38 10.53
N ALA A 250 -9.84 -27.18 10.69
CA ALA A 250 -8.82 -27.66 9.76
C ALA A 250 -8.53 -29.18 9.91
N PRO A 251 -8.92 -30.05 8.95
CA PRO A 251 -8.61 -31.47 8.99
C PRO A 251 -7.19 -31.69 8.47
N GLY A 252 -6.31 -32.32 9.27
CA GLY A 252 -4.97 -32.72 8.82
C GLY A 252 -3.80 -32.36 9.73
N ARG A 253 -4.03 -32.01 11.00
CA ARG A 253 -2.92 -31.78 11.94
C ARG A 253 -2.38 -33.10 12.50
N ILE A 254 -1.45 -33.74 11.79
CA ILE A 254 -0.57 -34.77 12.37
C ILE A 254 0.52 -34.06 13.19
N ALA A 255 0.11 -33.45 14.30
CA ALA A 255 0.91 -32.88 15.40
C ALA A 255 0.01 -32.41 16.56
N ALA A 256 -1.27 -32.09 16.28
CA ALA A 256 -2.22 -31.46 17.21
C ALA A 256 -2.85 -32.42 18.25
N HIS A 257 -2.29 -33.60 18.44
CA HIS A 257 -2.62 -34.46 19.59
C HIS A 257 -1.42 -34.70 20.52
N ALA A 258 -0.25 -34.10 20.22
CA ALA A 258 0.95 -34.20 21.07
C ALA A 258 1.07 -33.04 22.07
N CYS A 259 0.63 -31.82 21.73
CA CYS A 259 0.80 -30.62 22.56
C CYS A 259 -0.55 -29.98 22.95
N PRO A 260 -0.76 -29.60 24.21
CA PRO A 260 -2.01 -29.01 24.72
C PRO A 260 -2.17 -27.51 24.41
N VAL A 261 -1.14 -26.84 23.87
CA VAL A 261 -1.17 -25.41 23.52
C VAL A 261 -0.76 -25.21 22.07
N GLU A 262 -1.53 -24.37 21.37
CA GLU A 262 -1.23 -23.94 20.01
C GLU A 262 -1.11 -22.41 19.92
N PHE A 263 -0.15 -21.92 19.14
CA PHE A 263 0.01 -20.50 18.86
C PHE A 263 -0.30 -20.20 17.39
N LEU A 264 -1.15 -19.20 17.14
CA LEU A 264 -1.46 -18.66 15.82
C LEU A 264 -1.04 -17.19 15.77
N VAL A 265 -0.09 -16.85 14.90
CA VAL A 265 0.35 -15.46 14.67
C VAL A 265 -0.21 -15.00 13.33
N SER A 266 -0.93 -13.89 13.30
CA SER A 266 -1.61 -13.42 12.10
C SER A 266 -1.33 -11.95 11.80
N LEU A 267 -0.98 -11.62 10.56
CA LEU A 267 -0.81 -10.25 10.10
C LEU A 267 -2.16 -9.63 9.68
N ASP A 268 -2.53 -8.48 10.24
CA ASP A 268 -3.71 -7.70 9.84
C ASP A 268 -3.29 -6.51 8.98
N GLU A 269 -3.58 -6.60 7.68
CA GLU A 269 -3.45 -5.51 6.72
C GLU A 269 -4.76 -4.69 6.67
N SER A 270 -4.90 -3.66 7.52
CA SER A 270 -6.08 -2.80 7.49
C SER A 270 -5.76 -1.30 7.64
N ASP A 271 -6.26 -0.49 6.69
CA ASP A 271 -6.28 0.98 6.81
C ASP A 271 -7.42 1.41 7.71
N ARG A 272 -7.24 1.28 9.02
CA ARG A 272 -8.23 1.75 9.98
C ARG A 272 -8.13 3.27 10.10
N GLU A 273 -9.27 3.96 9.94
CA GLU A 273 -9.35 5.42 10.13
C GLU A 273 -8.93 5.88 11.53
N GLY A 274 -8.92 4.96 12.51
CA GLY A 274 -8.52 5.21 13.91
C GLY A 274 -7.10 4.77 14.30
N GLY A 275 -6.24 4.34 13.35
CA GLY A 275 -4.87 3.90 13.64
C GLY A 275 -4.74 2.46 14.15
N PHE A 276 -3.57 2.12 14.71
CA PHE A 276 -3.27 0.79 15.25
C PHE A 276 -3.95 0.53 16.59
N LEU A 277 -4.36 -0.73 16.84
CA LEU A 277 -4.86 -1.13 18.15
C LEU A 277 -3.74 -1.34 19.16
N ASP A 278 -4.02 -1.11 20.44
CA ASP A 278 -3.10 -1.42 21.54
C ASP A 278 -2.83 -2.93 21.68
N LEU A 279 -1.71 -3.25 22.34
CA LEU A 279 -1.26 -4.62 22.59
C LEU A 279 -2.35 -5.50 23.23
N ASP A 280 -3.21 -4.92 24.08
CA ASP A 280 -4.27 -5.65 24.78
C ASP A 280 -5.32 -6.27 23.82
N HIS A 281 -5.49 -5.67 22.65
CA HIS A 281 -6.39 -6.12 21.59
C HIS A 281 -5.71 -7.03 20.56
N CYS A 282 -4.42 -7.28 20.72
CA CYS A 282 -3.62 -8.10 19.82
C CYS A 282 -3.49 -9.56 20.27
N VAL A 283 -3.93 -9.89 21.50
CA VAL A 283 -3.78 -11.24 22.08
C VAL A 283 -5.13 -11.76 22.51
N ARG A 284 -5.51 -12.96 22.04
CA ARG A 284 -6.75 -13.61 22.44
C ARG A 284 -6.56 -15.11 22.61
N LEU A 285 -7.08 -15.67 23.70
CA LEU A 285 -7.05 -17.10 23.97
C LEU A 285 -8.43 -17.70 23.73
N ALA A 286 -8.47 -18.88 23.12
CA ALA A 286 -9.67 -19.68 22.91
C ALA A 286 -9.42 -21.09 23.42
N ALA A 287 -10.15 -21.50 24.46
CA ALA A 287 -10.14 -22.88 24.93
C ALA A 287 -11.02 -23.74 24.02
N TRP A 288 -10.60 -24.98 23.77
CA TRP A 288 -11.41 -25.96 23.05
C TRP A 288 -11.47 -27.29 23.83
N GLN A 289 -12.53 -28.06 23.61
CA GLN A 289 -12.73 -29.35 24.27
C GLN A 289 -12.62 -30.50 23.26
N GLY A 290 -11.45 -31.16 23.24
CA GLY A 290 -11.20 -32.42 22.54
C GLY A 290 -10.87 -33.56 23.51
N GLU A 291 -10.38 -34.70 23.01
CA GLU A 291 -9.96 -35.85 23.86
C GLU A 291 -8.90 -35.47 24.92
N ARG A 292 -8.11 -34.42 24.66
CA ARG A 292 -7.33 -33.68 25.65
C ARG A 292 -7.76 -32.21 25.59
N ALA A 293 -7.96 -31.59 26.75
CA ALA A 293 -8.23 -30.15 26.85
C ALA A 293 -7.02 -29.35 26.35
N GLY A 294 -7.27 -28.26 25.60
CA GLY A 294 -6.20 -27.42 25.06
C GLY A 294 -6.63 -25.99 24.79
N VAL A 295 -5.65 -25.14 24.48
CA VAL A 295 -5.83 -23.68 24.34
C VAL A 295 -5.13 -23.16 23.09
N THR A 296 -5.86 -22.39 22.27
CA THR A 296 -5.31 -21.71 21.09
C THR A 296 -5.05 -20.28 21.50
N VAL A 297 -3.79 -19.87 21.44
CA VAL A 297 -3.40 -18.48 21.61
C VAL A 297 -3.32 -17.86 20.23
N HIS A 298 -4.14 -16.86 19.98
CA HIS A 298 -4.07 -16.06 18.78
C HIS A 298 -3.38 -14.72 19.05
N LEU A 299 -2.36 -14.41 18.26
CA LEU A 299 -1.62 -13.15 18.27
C LEU A 299 -1.80 -12.43 16.95
N ARG A 300 -2.07 -11.13 17.02
CA ARG A 300 -2.27 -10.25 15.88
C ARG A 300 -1.13 -9.26 15.78
N VAL A 301 -0.53 -9.20 14.60
CA VAL A 301 0.47 -8.21 14.21
C VAL A 301 -0.17 -7.28 13.19
N GLN A 302 0.05 -5.96 13.25
CA GLN A 302 -0.71 -4.98 12.46
C GLN A 302 0.19 -4.28 11.42
N THR A 303 -0.38 -3.83 10.29
CA THR A 303 0.28 -3.02 9.25
C THR A 303 -0.74 -2.15 8.49
N HIS A 304 -0.35 -0.97 8.03
CA HIS A 304 -1.17 -0.07 7.20
C HIS A 304 -1.30 -0.57 5.76
N GLY A 305 -2.49 -0.44 5.19
CA GLY A 305 -2.88 -0.92 3.87
C GLY A 305 -2.62 0.04 2.70
N GLY A 306 -1.44 0.65 2.58
CA GLY A 306 -1.07 1.39 1.36
C GLY A 306 -1.29 2.92 1.38
N ARG A 307 -0.74 3.61 2.38
CA ARG A 307 -0.55 5.07 2.37
C ARG A 307 0.85 5.48 1.84
N PRO A 308 1.00 6.53 1.01
CA PRO A 308 2.31 7.10 0.62
C PRO A 308 2.86 8.11 1.64
N LEU A 309 4.20 8.16 1.79
CA LEU A 309 5.00 8.81 2.85
C LEU A 309 5.03 10.37 2.90
N ASP A 310 4.43 11.10 1.96
CA ASP A 310 4.72 12.54 1.77
C ASP A 310 4.13 13.48 2.86
N HIS A 311 3.16 13.03 3.65
CA HIS A 311 2.51 13.90 4.66
C HIS A 311 3.20 13.89 6.04
N SER A 312 3.96 12.86 6.39
CA SER A 312 4.49 12.68 7.75
C SER A 312 5.81 13.42 7.99
N GLN A 313 6.65 13.57 6.97
CA GLN A 313 7.98 14.21 7.08
C GLN A 313 7.89 15.72 7.34
N VAL A 314 6.90 16.38 6.72
CA VAL A 314 6.66 17.82 6.87
C VAL A 314 6.11 18.16 8.26
N ALA A 315 5.22 17.32 8.80
CA ALA A 315 4.68 17.49 10.14
C ALA A 315 5.75 17.27 11.22
N PHE A 316 6.55 16.20 11.09
CA PHE A 316 7.66 15.90 12.01
C PHE A 316 8.70 17.03 12.08
N ALA A 317 9.14 17.55 10.93
CA ALA A 317 10.11 18.63 10.87
C ALA A 317 9.59 19.93 11.50
N GLY A 318 8.28 20.18 11.39
CA GLY A 318 7.60 21.31 12.03
C GLY A 318 7.67 21.25 13.56
N GLU A 319 7.30 20.10 14.14
CA GLU A 319 7.29 19.90 15.60
C GLU A 319 8.70 19.90 16.21
N LEU A 320 9.67 19.25 15.57
CA LEU A 320 11.05 19.22 16.06
C LEU A 320 11.71 20.60 16.02
N ARG A 321 11.40 21.42 15.00
CA ARG A 321 11.85 22.82 14.94
C ARG A 321 11.27 23.66 16.07
N LEU A 322 10.01 23.46 16.43
CA LEU A 322 9.37 24.17 17.54
C LEU A 322 10.04 23.84 18.88
N LEU A 323 10.37 22.56 19.11
CA LEU A 323 11.06 22.15 20.33
C LEU A 323 12.50 22.68 20.38
N TYR A 324 13.24 22.61 19.27
CA TYR A 324 14.60 23.16 19.16
C TYR A 324 14.64 24.68 19.43
N LEU A 325 13.62 25.41 18.99
CA LEU A 325 13.46 26.84 19.28
C LEU A 325 13.15 27.11 20.77
N ARG A 326 12.37 26.25 21.43
CA ARG A 326 12.05 26.37 22.86
C ARG A 326 13.25 26.11 23.76
N ALA A 327 14.21 25.33 23.29
CA ALA A 327 15.48 25.06 23.96
C ALA A 327 16.55 26.15 23.74
N ASP A 328 16.16 27.33 23.23
CA ASP A 328 17.02 28.48 22.88
C ASP A 328 17.99 28.23 21.71
N SER A 329 17.64 27.34 20.77
CA SER A 329 18.39 27.10 19.52
C SER A 329 19.89 26.80 19.72
N PRO A 330 20.26 25.82 20.57
CA PRO A 330 21.65 25.55 20.91
C PRO A 330 22.48 25.18 19.66
N PRO A 331 23.72 25.65 19.50
CA PRO A 331 24.53 25.35 18.32
C PRO A 331 24.59 23.84 18.02
N LEU A 332 24.39 23.44 16.77
CA LEU A 332 24.36 22.01 16.42
C LEU A 332 25.64 21.26 16.81
N ALA A 333 26.81 21.93 16.75
CA ALA A 333 28.08 21.37 17.19
C ALA A 333 28.15 21.12 18.72
N GLU A 334 27.40 21.90 19.50
CA GLU A 334 27.27 21.71 20.95
C GLU A 334 26.42 20.48 21.25
N LEU A 335 25.28 20.33 20.58
CA LEU A 335 24.41 19.16 20.72
C LEU A 335 25.14 17.86 20.33
N VAL A 336 25.95 17.89 19.27
CA VAL A 336 26.78 16.74 18.86
C VAL A 336 27.81 16.39 19.93
N ARG A 337 28.48 17.39 20.52
CA ARG A 337 29.48 17.18 21.58
C ARG A 337 28.83 16.64 22.86
N GLU A 338 27.65 17.12 23.22
CA GLU A 338 26.90 16.68 24.40
C GLU A 338 26.29 15.29 24.22
N ALA A 339 25.83 14.96 23.01
CA ALA A 339 25.38 13.61 22.65
C ALA A 339 26.51 12.59 22.80
N GLY A 340 27.70 12.92 22.31
CA GLY A 340 28.89 12.09 22.46
C GLY A 340 29.41 11.97 23.90
N ALA A 341 29.00 12.87 24.81
CA ALA A 341 29.33 12.85 26.23
C ALA A 341 28.25 12.21 27.12
N ALA A 342 27.09 11.85 26.55
CA ALA A 342 26.00 11.20 27.25
C ALA A 342 26.39 9.78 27.71
N THR A 343 25.67 9.21 28.68
CA THR A 343 25.91 7.83 29.14
C THR A 343 24.65 6.99 28.97
N PRO A 344 24.62 6.03 28.02
CA PRO A 344 25.67 5.73 27.03
C PRO A 344 25.85 6.82 25.96
N PRO A 345 27.03 6.92 25.31
CA PRO A 345 27.30 7.94 24.30
C PRO A 345 26.43 7.73 23.07
N VAL A 346 25.90 8.83 22.54
CA VAL A 346 24.98 8.85 21.40
C VAL A 346 25.72 9.39 20.18
N ASP A 347 25.85 8.58 19.13
CA ASP A 347 26.47 9.00 17.87
C ASP A 347 25.50 9.89 17.09
N LEU A 348 25.81 11.19 17.02
CA LEU A 348 24.96 12.20 16.40
C LEU A 348 25.84 13.16 15.63
N GLN A 349 25.54 13.38 14.35
CA GLN A 349 26.30 14.27 13.47
C GLN A 349 25.50 15.54 13.16
N ALA A 350 26.19 16.67 12.98
CA ALA A 350 25.52 17.96 12.73
C ALA A 350 24.74 17.97 11.40
N SER A 351 25.19 17.22 10.39
CA SER A 351 24.49 17.02 9.13
C SER A 351 23.17 16.26 9.30
N THR A 352 23.14 15.24 10.14
CA THR A 352 21.94 14.45 10.47
C THR A 352 20.91 15.31 11.20
N LEU A 353 21.33 16.08 12.20
CA LEU A 353 20.46 17.03 12.90
C LEU A 353 19.86 18.08 11.97
N ARG A 354 20.67 18.63 11.06
CA ARG A 354 20.20 19.62 10.08
C ARG A 354 19.19 19.02 9.09
N SER A 355 19.40 17.76 8.68
CA SER A 355 18.48 17.04 7.81
C SER A 355 17.12 16.75 8.47
N TRP A 356 17.10 16.43 9.76
CA TRP A 356 15.87 16.23 10.55
C TRP A 356 15.11 17.54 10.78
N LEU A 357 15.83 18.60 11.13
CA LEU A 357 15.23 19.92 11.27
C LEU A 357 14.68 20.42 9.93
N ASP A 358 15.34 20.13 8.80
CA ASP A 358 14.88 20.54 7.48
C ASP A 358 13.80 19.64 6.84
N GLY A 359 13.42 18.55 7.51
CA GLY A 359 12.42 17.58 7.01
C GLY A 359 12.86 16.82 5.77
N ARG A 360 14.17 16.75 5.51
CA ARG A 360 14.76 15.99 4.39
C ARG A 360 14.99 14.52 4.73
N SER A 361 15.05 14.21 6.02
CA SER A 361 15.02 12.85 6.56
C SER A 361 14.36 12.86 7.93
N ILE A 362 13.90 11.70 8.39
CA ILE A 362 13.43 11.48 9.75
C ILE A 362 14.43 10.59 10.51
N PRO A 363 14.47 10.60 11.84
CA PRO A 363 15.35 9.74 12.61
C PRO A 363 15.09 8.26 12.34
N ILE A 364 16.15 7.55 11.98
CA ILE A 364 16.11 6.09 11.72
C ILE A 364 16.45 5.31 13.00
N GLU A 365 17.14 5.93 13.95
CA GLU A 365 17.60 5.31 15.20
C GLU A 365 16.98 6.04 16.42
N ALA A 366 16.22 5.30 17.25
CA ALA A 366 15.52 5.82 18.42
C ALA A 366 16.42 6.50 19.49
N PRO A 367 17.63 5.98 19.82
CA PRO A 367 18.44 6.55 20.90
C PRO A 367 18.88 7.99 20.65
N ALA A 368 19.17 8.33 19.39
CA ALA A 368 19.62 9.66 18.98
C ALA A 368 18.51 10.71 19.04
N TYR A 369 17.31 10.36 18.61
CA TYR A 369 16.14 11.24 18.69
C TYR A 369 15.60 11.37 20.11
N ASP A 370 15.49 10.27 20.86
CA ASP A 370 15.02 10.30 22.25
C ASP A 370 15.94 11.12 23.14
N TRP A 371 17.26 11.00 22.92
CA TRP A 371 18.22 11.84 23.59
C TRP A 371 18.03 13.31 23.21
N LEU A 372 17.94 13.63 21.91
CA LEU A 372 17.77 15.00 21.43
C LEU A 372 16.46 15.63 21.96
N ALA A 373 15.34 14.92 21.90
CA ALA A 373 14.04 15.41 22.33
C ALA A 373 13.99 15.63 23.85
N ARG A 374 14.48 14.67 24.65
CA ARG A 374 14.59 14.83 26.12
C ARG A 374 15.54 15.96 26.48
N HIS A 375 16.70 16.05 25.82
CA HIS A 375 17.70 17.08 26.10
C HIS A 375 17.21 18.49 25.73
N LEU A 376 16.49 18.63 24.60
CA LEU A 376 15.86 19.90 24.22
C LEU A 376 14.67 20.25 25.12
N LEU A 377 13.88 19.26 25.59
CA LEU A 377 12.80 19.47 26.57
C LEU A 377 13.35 19.89 27.93
N GLU A 378 14.35 19.18 28.46
CA GLU A 378 15.01 19.50 29.73
C GLU A 378 15.67 20.87 29.68
N ARG A 379 16.31 21.23 28.57
CA ARG A 379 16.81 22.59 28.35
C ARG A 379 15.68 23.62 28.26
N ALA A 380 14.60 23.32 27.53
CA ALA A 380 13.44 24.22 27.45
C ALA A 380 12.77 24.45 28.82
N ASP A 381 12.77 23.44 29.69
CA ASP A 381 12.26 23.55 31.06
C ASP A 381 13.22 24.31 31.99
N GLN A 382 14.54 24.12 31.83
CA GLN A 382 15.57 24.80 32.63
C GLN A 382 15.74 26.28 32.28
N VAL A 383 15.54 26.65 31.01
CA VAL A 383 15.60 28.05 30.58
C VAL A 383 14.42 28.85 31.15
N GLY A 384 13.37 28.16 31.67
CA GLY A 384 12.07 28.76 31.98
C GLY A 384 11.44 29.31 30.69
N THR A 385 10.20 29.81 30.70
CA THR A 385 9.64 30.49 29.52
C THR A 385 10.60 31.60 29.09
N PRO A 386 11.35 31.44 27.99
CA PRO A 386 12.23 32.50 27.54
C PRO A 386 11.32 33.61 26.99
N SER A 387 11.67 34.86 27.27
CA SER A 387 11.21 35.97 26.42
C SER A 387 11.45 35.58 24.97
N ALA A 388 10.45 35.80 24.12
CA ALA A 388 10.35 35.39 22.72
C ALA A 388 11.70 35.04 22.02
N PRO A 389 11.78 33.90 21.32
CA PRO A 389 13.04 33.35 20.81
C PRO A 389 13.72 34.29 19.80
N VAL A 390 15.02 34.48 20.00
CA VAL A 390 15.94 35.09 19.03
C VAL A 390 16.73 33.95 18.37
N PRO A 391 16.66 33.74 17.04
CA PRO A 391 17.46 32.73 16.36
C PRO A 391 18.92 33.20 16.15
N PRO A 392 19.91 32.28 16.01
CA PRO A 392 21.31 32.64 15.81
C PRO A 392 21.57 33.36 14.47
N ASP A 393 22.47 34.35 14.52
CA ASP A 393 22.87 35.30 13.45
C ASP A 393 23.49 34.67 12.16
N GLU A 394 23.56 33.34 12.01
CA GLU A 394 24.23 32.71 10.86
C GLU A 394 23.35 32.46 9.62
N TRP A 395 22.12 32.96 9.62
CA TRP A 395 21.21 32.80 8.49
C TRP A 395 20.96 34.17 7.90
N GLY A 396 21.89 34.58 7.03
CA GLY A 396 21.93 35.92 6.46
C GLY A 396 20.59 36.38 5.87
N GLY A 397 20.15 37.56 6.30
CA GLY A 397 19.15 38.35 5.58
C GLY A 397 18.04 38.98 6.41
N THR A 398 18.39 39.99 7.23
CA THR A 398 17.50 41.07 7.74
C THR A 398 16.27 40.69 8.59
N PHE A 399 16.35 40.97 9.89
CA PHE A 399 15.26 41.10 10.88
C PHE A 399 13.97 41.77 10.35
N ARG A 400 12.82 41.10 10.48
CA ARG A 400 11.50 41.73 10.66
C ARG A 400 10.67 40.94 11.70
N THR A 401 10.06 41.65 12.63
CA THR A 401 9.30 41.20 13.81
C THR A 401 8.27 40.09 13.55
N ARG A 402 8.19 39.09 14.44
CA ARG A 402 7.12 38.05 14.46
C ARG A 402 5.75 38.70 14.56
N ARG A 403 4.81 38.37 13.67
CA ARG A 403 3.43 38.90 13.64
C ARG A 403 2.40 37.76 13.67
N LEU A 404 1.25 37.98 14.30
CA LEU A 404 0.14 37.02 14.38
C LEU A 404 -0.49 36.81 12.99
N GLY A 405 -0.67 35.55 12.59
CA GLY A 405 -1.31 35.19 11.32
C GLY A 405 -0.36 35.00 10.14
N ARG A 406 -0.87 35.15 8.91
CA ARG A 406 -0.11 35.06 7.65
C ARG A 406 -0.15 36.40 6.92
N PRO A 407 0.86 36.78 6.12
CA PRO A 407 0.80 38.03 5.38
C PRO A 407 -0.32 37.96 4.32
N VAL A 408 -1.07 39.05 4.18
CA VAL A 408 -2.29 39.09 3.35
C VAL A 408 -2.04 38.69 1.89
N HIS A 409 -0.87 39.04 1.33
CA HIS A 409 -0.53 38.70 -0.06
C HIS A 409 -0.30 37.20 -0.32
N ALA A 410 -0.07 36.38 0.72
CA ALA A 410 0.10 34.92 0.55
C ALA A 410 -1.18 34.22 0.07
N PHE A 411 -2.33 34.90 0.16
CA PHE A 411 -3.64 34.38 -0.26
C PHE A 411 -4.02 34.78 -1.70
N ALA A 412 -3.21 35.58 -2.39
CA ALA A 412 -3.50 36.13 -3.73
C ALA A 412 -3.51 35.07 -4.85
N ARG A 413 -2.66 34.03 -4.77
CA ARG A 413 -2.54 32.99 -5.82
C ARG A 413 -3.81 32.15 -6.02
N ALA A 414 -4.59 31.93 -4.96
CA ALA A 414 -5.81 31.11 -5.01
C ALA A 414 -7.01 31.85 -5.65
N ALA A 415 -6.99 33.19 -5.64
CA ALA A 415 -8.03 34.02 -6.25
C ALA A 415 -7.78 34.26 -7.75
N GLU A 416 -6.52 34.38 -8.18
CA GLU A 416 -6.16 34.49 -9.61
C GLU A 416 -6.51 33.23 -10.40
N GLU A 417 -6.38 32.04 -9.80
CA GLU A 417 -6.75 30.75 -10.41
C GLU A 417 -8.28 30.57 -10.58
N ALA A 418 -9.11 31.38 -9.90
CA ALA A 418 -10.57 31.26 -9.92
C ALA A 418 -11.28 32.09 -11.01
N GLY A 419 -10.57 32.98 -11.72
CA GLY A 419 -11.10 33.83 -12.79
C GLY A 419 -12.08 34.93 -12.32
N PRO A 420 -12.28 36.01 -13.12
CA PRO A 420 -13.17 37.11 -12.72
C PRO A 420 -14.65 36.74 -12.91
N SER A 421 -15.47 36.94 -11.87
CA SER A 421 -16.94 36.82 -11.95
C SER A 421 -17.63 38.18 -12.08
N ARG A 422 -18.80 38.18 -12.72
CA ARG A 422 -19.53 39.34 -13.28
C ARG A 422 -20.33 40.20 -12.29
N SER A 423 -20.01 40.20 -11.00
CA SER A 423 -20.77 40.98 -9.99
C SER A 423 -19.90 41.92 -9.16
N ALA A 424 -18.86 42.51 -9.77
CA ALA A 424 -18.18 43.66 -9.17
C ALA A 424 -19.11 44.89 -9.23
N GLY A 425 -19.88 45.12 -8.16
CA GLY A 425 -20.73 46.32 -8.07
C GLY A 425 -21.90 46.30 -7.10
N GLN A 426 -21.96 45.39 -6.12
CA GLN A 426 -22.99 45.49 -5.07
C GLN A 426 -22.55 46.55 -4.02
N ASP A 427 -23.50 47.35 -3.54
CA ASP A 427 -23.22 48.46 -2.60
C ASP A 427 -22.47 48.01 -1.33
N HIS A 428 -22.65 46.75 -0.91
CA HIS A 428 -21.91 46.15 0.20
C HIS A 428 -20.41 46.01 -0.05
N ASP A 429 -19.97 45.69 -1.27
CA ASP A 429 -18.54 45.59 -1.62
C ASP A 429 -17.88 46.98 -1.58
N ARG A 430 -18.62 48.02 -1.99
CA ARG A 430 -18.14 49.41 -1.94
C ARG A 430 -17.95 49.87 -0.49
N VAL A 431 -18.92 49.59 0.37
CA VAL A 431 -18.87 49.92 1.80
C VAL A 431 -17.76 49.15 2.51
N LEU A 432 -17.60 47.87 2.20
CA LEU A 432 -16.53 47.03 2.74
C LEU A 432 -15.14 47.51 2.32
N ARG A 433 -14.93 47.79 1.03
CA ARG A 433 -13.65 48.30 0.52
C ARG A 433 -13.31 49.68 1.09
N ALA A 434 -14.29 50.55 1.29
CA ALA A 434 -14.07 51.84 1.95
C ALA A 434 -13.57 51.64 3.40
N ALA A 435 -14.16 50.70 4.14
CA ALA A 435 -13.74 50.38 5.50
C ALA A 435 -12.31 49.83 5.57
N VAL A 436 -11.95 48.96 4.63
CA VAL A 436 -10.59 48.42 4.53
C VAL A 436 -9.57 49.52 4.19
N ARG A 437 -9.91 50.46 3.29
CA ARG A 437 -9.04 51.60 2.97
C ARG A 437 -8.85 52.55 4.14
N ASP A 438 -9.90 52.80 4.92
CA ASP A 438 -9.78 53.59 6.15
C ASP A 438 -8.85 52.90 7.16
N CYS A 439 -8.89 51.57 7.24
CA CYS A 439 -7.95 50.81 8.07
C CYS A 439 -6.52 50.90 7.55
N ALA A 440 -6.32 50.74 6.24
CA ALA A 440 -5.03 50.94 5.59
C ALA A 440 -4.46 52.35 5.84
N ALA A 441 -5.31 53.37 5.92
CA ALA A 441 -4.95 54.76 6.22
C ALA A 441 -4.62 55.03 7.71
N GLY A 442 -4.74 54.01 8.58
CA GLY A 442 -4.30 54.09 9.98
C GLY A 442 -5.41 54.06 11.02
N THR A 443 -6.66 53.79 10.63
CA THR A 443 -7.76 53.62 11.60
C THR A 443 -7.96 52.16 12.01
N SER A 444 -8.39 51.93 13.25
CA SER A 444 -8.83 50.59 13.69
C SER A 444 -10.34 50.47 13.50
N ARG A 445 -10.83 49.34 12.99
CA ARG A 445 -12.26 49.15 12.74
C ARG A 445 -12.73 47.73 12.94
N MET A 446 -13.96 47.59 13.44
CA MET A 446 -14.73 46.35 13.40
C MET A 446 -15.66 46.38 12.19
N VAL A 447 -15.71 45.30 11.43
CA VAL A 447 -16.65 45.11 10.31
C VAL A 447 -17.38 43.79 10.49
N THR A 448 -18.71 43.87 10.52
CA THR A 448 -19.58 42.71 10.76
C THR A 448 -20.41 42.41 9.52
N PHE A 449 -20.28 41.20 9.00
CA PHE A 449 -21.06 40.69 7.89
C PHE A 449 -22.33 40.03 8.40
N VAL A 450 -23.49 40.43 7.89
CA VAL A 450 -24.79 39.82 8.25
C VAL A 450 -25.38 39.16 7.01
N ALA A 451 -25.37 37.82 6.96
CA ALA A 451 -25.78 37.05 5.77
C ALA A 451 -26.30 35.64 6.12
N PRO A 452 -27.35 35.11 5.46
CA PRO A 452 -27.63 33.67 5.51
C PRO A 452 -26.43 32.88 4.96
N GLY A 453 -26.12 31.71 5.52
CA GLY A 453 -24.87 30.98 5.22
C GLY A 453 -24.63 30.71 3.73
N GLY A 454 -23.40 30.94 3.23
CA GLY A 454 -23.05 30.72 1.82
C GLY A 454 -21.60 31.11 1.45
N ARG A 455 -21.07 30.58 0.32
CA ARG A 455 -19.67 30.78 -0.13
C ARG A 455 -19.34 32.19 -0.64
N GLY A 456 -20.35 33.00 -1.01
CA GLY A 456 -20.16 34.36 -1.57
C GLY A 456 -19.56 35.37 -0.57
N ARG A 457 -19.92 35.27 0.71
CA ARG A 457 -19.48 36.20 1.77
C ARG A 457 -17.97 36.14 2.06
N ILE A 458 -17.42 34.93 2.06
CA ILE A 458 -15.99 34.68 2.32
C ILE A 458 -15.17 35.26 1.16
N ARG A 459 -15.69 35.15 -0.07
CA ARG A 459 -15.03 35.72 -1.26
C ARG A 459 -14.99 37.25 -1.22
N SER A 460 -16.12 37.94 -1.05
CA SER A 460 -16.15 39.42 -0.97
C SER A 460 -15.27 39.96 0.17
N ALA A 461 -15.26 39.28 1.32
CA ALA A 461 -14.40 39.64 2.44
C ALA A 461 -12.92 39.44 2.14
N MET A 462 -12.53 38.31 1.55
CA MET A 462 -11.16 38.08 1.15
C MET A 462 -10.73 39.09 0.08
N GLU A 463 -11.54 39.34 -0.95
CA GLU A 463 -11.24 40.34 -2.00
C GLU A 463 -11.01 41.74 -1.42
N ALA A 464 -11.81 42.17 -0.44
CA ALA A 464 -11.60 43.44 0.21
C ALA A 464 -10.32 43.46 1.06
N ILE A 465 -10.01 42.40 1.81
CA ILE A 465 -8.78 42.27 2.60
C ILE A 465 -7.53 42.39 1.72
N HIS A 466 -7.56 41.95 0.46
CA HIS A 466 -6.45 42.11 -0.48
C HIS A 466 -6.14 43.57 -0.83
N GLU A 467 -7.05 44.53 -0.59
CA GLU A 467 -6.75 45.96 -0.74
C GLU A 467 -5.90 46.51 0.41
N LEU A 468 -5.68 45.73 1.48
CA LEU A 468 -4.74 46.11 2.55
C LEU A 468 -3.29 46.10 2.03
N PRO A 469 -2.45 47.05 2.48
CA PRO A 469 -1.03 47.07 2.14
C PRO A 469 -0.31 45.76 2.50
N ASN A 470 0.75 45.42 1.76
CA ASN A 470 1.47 44.14 1.85
C ASN A 470 2.08 43.82 3.23
N ASP A 471 2.16 44.81 4.10
CA ASP A 471 2.65 44.70 5.47
C ASP A 471 1.52 44.48 6.50
N TRP A 472 0.30 44.19 6.04
CA TRP A 472 -0.81 43.68 6.85
C TRP A 472 -0.82 42.14 6.93
N TRP A 473 -1.28 41.63 8.07
CA TRP A 473 -1.31 40.20 8.39
C TRP A 473 -2.73 39.75 8.74
N LEU A 474 -3.17 38.62 8.21
CA LEU A 474 -4.48 38.02 8.47
C LEU A 474 -4.34 36.90 9.50
N TRP A 475 -5.06 37.00 10.61
CA TRP A 475 -5.09 36.04 11.69
C TRP A 475 -6.51 35.53 11.94
N GLU A 476 -6.69 34.21 11.91
CA GLU A 476 -7.92 33.52 12.31
C GLU A 476 -7.65 32.78 13.62
N PRO A 477 -8.35 33.09 14.72
CA PRO A 477 -8.15 32.40 16.00
C PRO A 477 -8.64 30.94 15.95
N ASP A 478 -7.89 30.01 16.55
CA ASP A 478 -8.25 28.58 16.60
C ASP A 478 -9.53 28.30 17.43
N GLY A 479 -9.88 29.24 18.30
CA GLY A 479 -11.12 29.21 19.09
C GLY A 479 -11.23 30.31 20.11
N VAL A 480 -12.33 30.28 20.87
CA VAL A 480 -12.69 31.28 21.91
C VAL A 480 -11.56 31.43 22.92
N ASP A 481 -11.03 30.32 23.44
CA ASP A 481 -9.96 30.34 24.44
C ASP A 481 -8.65 30.93 23.90
N GLY A 482 -8.31 30.66 22.63
CA GLY A 482 -7.13 31.22 21.97
C GLY A 482 -7.23 32.73 21.79
N LEU A 483 -8.40 33.24 21.40
CA LEU A 483 -8.63 34.69 21.29
C LEU A 483 -8.64 35.37 22.66
N THR A 484 -9.26 34.77 23.67
CA THR A 484 -9.28 35.29 25.04
C THR A 484 -7.87 35.36 25.64
N ALA A 485 -7.05 34.31 25.46
CA ALA A 485 -5.66 34.30 25.95
C ALA A 485 -4.78 35.42 25.36
N VAL A 486 -5.00 35.75 24.08
CA VAL A 486 -4.31 36.89 23.43
C VAL A 486 -4.81 38.23 23.98
N LEU A 487 -6.12 38.38 24.21
CA LEU A 487 -6.70 39.63 24.71
C LEU A 487 -6.43 39.89 26.20
N ASP A 488 -6.17 38.84 27.00
CA ASP A 488 -6.01 38.91 28.45
C ASP A 488 -4.55 38.94 28.94
N GLY A 489 -3.54 38.85 28.05
CA GLY A 489 -2.18 39.30 28.39
C GLY A 489 -1.01 38.36 28.11
N ALA A 490 -1.14 37.35 27.25
CA ALA A 490 0.02 36.54 26.84
C ALA A 490 0.70 37.01 25.53
N TRP A 491 -0.02 37.72 24.65
CA TRP A 491 0.47 38.18 23.34
C TRP A 491 -0.18 39.52 22.97
N GLU A 492 0.60 40.54 22.58
CA GLU A 492 0.02 41.78 22.05
C GLU A 492 -0.43 41.60 20.59
N ILE A 493 -1.64 42.06 20.25
CA ILE A 493 -2.11 42.10 18.86
C ILE A 493 -1.34 43.20 18.11
N PRO A 494 -0.40 42.85 17.20
CA PRO A 494 0.45 43.84 16.55
C PRO A 494 -0.34 44.79 15.67
N PRO A 495 0.15 46.01 15.42
CA PRO A 495 -0.45 46.89 14.42
C PRO A 495 -0.42 46.25 13.04
N ARG A 496 -1.38 46.64 12.20
CA ARG A 496 -1.62 46.11 10.85
C ARG A 496 -1.94 44.61 10.86
N THR A 497 -2.81 44.22 11.79
CA THR A 497 -3.37 42.87 11.88
C THR A 497 -4.86 42.91 11.53
N ALA A 498 -5.29 42.01 10.65
CA ALA A 498 -6.68 41.72 10.33
C ALA A 498 -7.10 40.44 11.08
N ILE A 499 -8.06 40.53 11.97
CA ILE A 499 -8.56 39.41 12.79
C ILE A 499 -9.85 38.89 12.14
N TRP A 500 -9.89 37.61 11.79
CA TRP A 500 -11.02 36.96 11.13
C TRP A 500 -11.80 36.06 12.11
N LEU A 501 -13.05 36.41 12.38
CA LEU A 501 -13.96 35.72 13.29
C LEU A 501 -15.10 35.07 12.47
N ASP A 502 -14.88 33.86 11.94
CA ASP A 502 -15.89 33.09 11.19
C ASP A 502 -16.09 31.68 11.78
N PRO A 503 -17.30 31.32 12.24
CA PRO A 503 -18.46 32.18 12.41
C PRO A 503 -18.33 33.08 13.66
N GLY A 504 -18.66 34.36 13.50
CA GLY A 504 -18.59 35.39 14.55
C GLY A 504 -19.49 35.13 15.75
N GLU A 505 -20.58 34.38 15.57
CA GLU A 505 -21.47 33.97 16.66
C GLU A 505 -20.76 33.10 17.71
N ARG A 506 -19.68 32.40 17.32
CA ARG A 506 -18.86 31.62 18.24
C ARG A 506 -18.15 32.49 19.27
N TYR A 507 -17.83 33.74 18.90
CA TYR A 507 -16.97 34.62 19.68
C TYR A 507 -17.72 35.76 20.38
N LEU A 508 -18.89 36.15 19.86
CA LEU A 508 -19.60 37.36 20.31
C LEU A 508 -20.91 37.09 21.07
N LEU A 509 -21.56 35.93 20.86
CA LEU A 509 -22.81 35.60 21.54
C LEU A 509 -22.57 34.85 22.86
N ASP A 510 -23.09 35.40 23.96
CA ASP A 510 -23.15 34.71 25.25
C ASP A 510 -24.47 33.95 25.37
N ARG A 511 -24.43 32.63 25.14
CA ARG A 511 -25.63 31.77 25.30
C ARG A 511 -25.95 31.42 26.76
N SER A 512 -25.23 31.99 27.73
CA SER A 512 -25.38 31.78 29.17
C SER A 512 -24.90 33.03 29.94
N GLU A 513 -25.56 33.40 31.04
CA GLU A 513 -25.21 34.60 31.84
C GLU A 513 -23.75 34.53 32.34
N GLY A 514 -22.92 35.50 31.93
CA GLY A 514 -21.49 35.60 32.29
C GLY A 514 -20.48 35.03 31.27
N GLY A 515 -20.91 34.70 30.06
CA GLY A 515 -20.08 34.03 29.04
C GLY A 515 -18.84 34.80 28.50
N PRO A 516 -17.97 34.10 27.73
CA PRO A 516 -16.72 34.65 27.18
C PRO A 516 -16.90 35.73 26.09
N GLY A 517 -18.07 35.84 25.48
CA GLY A 517 -18.37 36.80 24.41
C GLY A 517 -18.37 38.25 24.87
N ALA A 518 -18.93 38.57 26.03
CA ALA A 518 -18.81 39.91 26.62
C ALA A 518 -17.36 40.29 26.94
N ARG A 519 -16.53 39.31 27.38
CA ARG A 519 -15.11 39.54 27.67
C ARG A 519 -14.29 39.73 26.40
N ILE A 520 -14.48 38.89 25.39
CA ILE A 520 -13.86 39.03 24.08
C ILE A 520 -14.24 40.37 23.45
N ALA A 521 -15.52 40.72 23.47
CA ALA A 521 -15.97 41.98 22.93
C ALA A 521 -15.38 43.18 23.68
N ALA A 522 -15.29 43.12 25.02
CA ALA A 522 -14.61 44.16 25.80
C ALA A 522 -13.11 44.24 25.46
N GLY A 523 -12.43 43.10 25.27
CA GLY A 523 -11.02 43.05 24.87
C GLY A 523 -10.78 43.62 23.47
N LEU A 524 -11.61 43.26 22.50
CA LEU A 524 -11.55 43.80 21.14
C LEU A 524 -11.84 45.30 21.12
N ARG A 525 -12.85 45.78 21.86
CA ARG A 525 -13.13 47.23 21.99
C ARG A 525 -11.94 47.98 22.60
N ARG A 526 -11.31 47.44 23.65
CA ARG A 526 -10.09 48.02 24.22
C ARG A 526 -9.00 48.12 23.15
N ARG A 527 -8.75 47.06 22.37
CA ARG A 527 -7.72 47.08 21.31
C ARG A 527 -8.04 48.05 20.17
N LEU A 528 -9.30 48.12 19.75
CA LEU A 528 -9.77 49.03 18.70
C LEU A 528 -9.66 50.50 19.15
N SER A 529 -9.87 50.79 20.43
CA SER A 529 -9.81 52.15 20.99
C SER A 529 -8.40 52.72 21.19
N ARG A 530 -7.36 51.87 21.21
CA ARG A 530 -5.98 52.29 21.44
C ARG A 530 -5.27 52.66 20.14
N ALA A 531 -5.58 53.84 19.61
CA ALA A 531 -4.96 54.36 18.39
C ALA A 531 -3.42 54.42 18.45
N ALA A 532 -2.84 54.60 19.64
CA ALA A 532 -1.39 54.63 19.84
C ALA A 532 -0.69 53.27 19.58
N GLU A 533 -1.42 52.16 19.65
CA GLU A 533 -0.91 50.80 19.38
C GLU A 533 -1.05 50.40 17.89
N GLY A 534 -1.43 51.36 17.04
CA GLY A 534 -1.57 51.24 15.59
C GLY A 534 -2.80 50.44 15.12
N PRO A 535 -3.08 50.46 13.80
CA PRO A 535 -4.38 50.08 13.25
C PRO A 535 -4.62 48.57 13.26
N VAL A 536 -5.82 48.14 13.61
CA VAL A 536 -6.27 46.74 13.54
C VAL A 536 -7.64 46.68 12.87
N LEU A 537 -7.83 45.69 12.01
CA LEU A 537 -9.11 45.39 11.37
C LEU A 537 -9.68 44.13 12.02
N VAL A 538 -10.92 44.17 12.51
CA VAL A 538 -11.62 42.99 13.02
C VAL A 538 -12.80 42.71 12.10
N LEU A 539 -12.92 41.46 11.65
CA LEU A 539 -13.93 41.02 10.70
C LEU A 539 -14.71 39.87 11.32
N ALA A 540 -16.03 39.98 11.39
CA ALA A 540 -16.88 38.92 11.93
C ALA A 540 -18.02 38.56 10.98
N SER A 541 -18.30 37.27 10.85
CA SER A 541 -19.39 36.73 10.02
C SER A 541 -20.54 36.27 10.90
N LEU A 542 -21.71 36.90 10.79
CA LEU A 542 -22.90 36.60 11.58
C LEU A 542 -24.10 36.26 10.69
N ARG A 543 -24.93 35.32 11.16
CA ARG A 543 -26.24 35.05 10.55
C ARG A 543 -27.28 36.10 10.99
N PRO A 544 -28.31 36.41 10.18
CA PRO A 544 -29.32 37.43 10.49
C PRO A 544 -30.02 37.21 11.84
N GLU A 545 -30.29 35.94 12.19
CA GLU A 545 -30.86 35.57 13.48
C GLU A 545 -29.91 35.90 14.64
N ASN A 546 -28.62 35.58 14.52
CA ASN A 546 -27.61 35.84 15.54
C ASN A 546 -27.29 37.33 15.70
N TRP A 547 -27.30 38.07 14.58
CA TRP A 547 -27.20 39.53 14.58
C TRP A 547 -28.35 40.16 15.37
N SER A 548 -29.59 39.69 15.13
CA SER A 548 -30.78 40.20 15.81
C SER A 548 -30.73 39.97 17.33
N LEU A 549 -30.18 38.84 17.78
CA LEU A 549 -29.96 38.54 19.20
C LEU A 549 -28.93 39.48 19.86
N LEU A 550 -27.90 39.92 19.12
CA LEU A 550 -26.88 40.86 19.60
C LEU A 550 -27.36 42.30 19.66
N THR A 551 -28.30 42.70 18.80
CA THR A 551 -28.69 44.12 18.64
C THR A 551 -30.12 44.47 19.06
N SER A 552 -30.90 43.52 19.57
CA SER A 552 -32.29 43.77 20.01
C SER A 552 -32.38 44.71 21.23
N ASP A 553 -33.33 45.66 21.20
CA ASP A 553 -33.65 46.59 22.30
C ASP A 553 -34.54 45.99 23.39
N ALA A 554 -35.29 44.94 23.07
CA ALA A 554 -36.14 44.23 24.03
C ALA A 554 -35.38 43.02 24.58
N TYR A 555 -35.17 42.95 25.90
CA TYR A 555 -34.26 41.96 26.48
C TYR A 555 -34.93 40.87 27.34
N PRO A 556 -35.22 39.69 26.75
CA PRO A 556 -35.03 38.43 27.49
C PRO A 556 -34.10 37.37 26.85
N ASP A 557 -33.71 37.43 25.56
CA ASP A 557 -32.96 36.34 24.87
C ASP A 557 -31.68 36.78 24.10
N GLY A 558 -30.58 37.11 24.80
CA GLY A 558 -29.27 37.61 24.28
C GLY A 558 -28.66 38.78 25.12
N HIS A 559 -28.14 39.90 24.55
CA HIS A 559 -27.41 40.91 25.34
C HIS A 559 -28.09 42.25 25.75
N PRO A 560 -28.05 42.65 27.05
CA PRO A 560 -28.65 43.89 27.54
C PRO A 560 -28.09 45.16 26.85
N PRO A 561 -28.83 46.29 26.86
CA PRO A 561 -28.46 47.55 26.17
C PRO A 561 -27.08 48.13 26.50
N GLY A 562 -26.41 47.67 27.58
CA GLY A 562 -25.06 48.08 27.97
C GLY A 562 -23.98 47.02 27.78
N SER A 563 -24.27 45.90 27.10
CA SER A 563 -23.30 44.80 26.97
C SER A 563 -22.11 45.18 26.05
N PRO A 564 -20.89 44.69 26.34
CA PRO A 564 -19.74 44.94 25.48
C PRO A 564 -19.89 44.41 24.05
N ALA A 565 -20.60 43.29 23.85
CA ALA A 565 -20.83 42.67 22.55
C ALA A 565 -21.76 43.52 21.67
N ARG A 566 -22.85 44.03 22.24
CA ARG A 566 -23.75 44.95 21.57
C ARG A 566 -23.06 46.26 21.22
N LEU A 567 -22.36 46.86 22.18
CA LEU A 567 -21.61 48.10 21.97
C LEU A 567 -20.51 47.93 20.90
N LEU A 568 -19.82 46.78 20.85
CA LEU A 568 -18.84 46.48 19.79
C LEU A 568 -19.48 46.40 18.41
N CYS A 569 -20.69 45.82 18.33
CA CYS A 569 -21.44 45.70 17.07
C CYS A 569 -22.04 47.04 16.64
N GLU A 570 -22.47 47.90 17.57
CA GLU A 570 -22.98 49.26 17.30
C GLU A 570 -21.88 50.23 16.90
N GLU A 571 -20.68 50.10 17.49
CA GLU A 571 -19.48 50.88 17.13
C GLU A 571 -18.82 50.38 15.83
N GLY A 572 -19.12 49.15 15.42
CA GLY A 572 -18.61 48.52 14.21
C GLY A 572 -19.43 48.84 12.96
N LEU A 573 -18.80 48.75 11.79
CA LEU A 573 -19.49 48.85 10.51
C LEU A 573 -20.24 47.56 10.20
N VAL A 574 -21.52 47.66 9.83
CA VAL A 574 -22.35 46.49 9.49
C VAL A 574 -22.54 46.42 7.99
N VAL A 575 -22.19 45.28 7.40
CA VAL A 575 -22.36 45.00 5.98
C VAL A 575 -23.38 43.87 5.85
N ARG A 576 -24.59 44.21 5.41
CA ARG A 576 -25.67 43.24 5.21
C ARG A 576 -25.60 42.67 3.79
N PHE A 577 -25.46 41.36 3.69
CA PHE A 577 -25.71 40.64 2.45
C PHE A 577 -27.17 40.21 2.47
N GLU A 578 -28.01 40.95 1.76
CA GLU A 578 -29.28 40.39 1.35
C GLU A 578 -28.95 39.21 0.42
N PRO A 579 -29.56 38.02 0.63
CA PRO A 579 -29.41 36.95 -0.35
C PRO A 579 -29.81 37.53 -1.71
N PRO A 580 -29.10 37.23 -2.81
CA PRO A 580 -29.70 37.42 -4.12
C PRO A 580 -30.96 36.58 -4.11
N GLY A 581 -32.10 37.23 -3.89
CA GLY A 581 -33.38 36.65 -4.23
C GLY A 581 -33.36 36.59 -5.74
N ASP A 582 -32.95 35.46 -6.30
CA ASP A 582 -33.18 35.18 -7.70
C ASP A 582 -34.64 34.75 -7.83
N THR A 583 -35.55 35.73 -7.64
CA THR A 583 -36.99 35.61 -7.95
C THR A 583 -37.19 35.01 -9.33
N ASP A 584 -36.25 35.28 -10.23
CA ASP A 584 -36.20 34.78 -11.60
C ASP A 584 -36.27 33.25 -11.69
N THR A 585 -35.60 32.45 -10.85
CA THR A 585 -35.65 30.97 -10.99
C THR A 585 -37.04 30.39 -10.64
N ILE A 586 -37.65 30.88 -9.55
CA ILE A 586 -39.00 30.44 -9.13
C ILE A 586 -40.07 31.04 -10.06
N GLU A 587 -39.90 32.27 -10.54
CA GLU A 587 -40.78 32.88 -11.53
C GLU A 587 -40.66 32.19 -12.90
N ASN A 588 -39.46 31.83 -13.35
CA ASN A 588 -39.21 31.03 -14.56
C ASN A 588 -39.87 29.66 -14.45
N PHE A 589 -39.82 29.01 -13.28
CA PHE A 589 -40.58 27.78 -13.04
C PHE A 589 -42.10 28.02 -13.12
N ARG A 590 -42.63 29.09 -12.52
CA ARG A 590 -44.07 29.39 -12.54
C ARG A 590 -44.59 29.75 -13.93
N LEU A 591 -43.82 30.52 -14.70
CA LEU A 591 -44.20 31.09 -15.99
C LEU A 591 -43.74 30.26 -17.19
N GLY A 592 -42.86 29.28 -17.00
CA GLY A 592 -42.27 28.57 -18.13
C GLY A 592 -43.13 27.44 -18.69
N PRO A 593 -42.64 26.78 -19.77
CA PRO A 593 -43.46 25.89 -20.59
C PRO A 593 -44.05 24.69 -19.82
N PRO A 594 -45.28 24.22 -20.14
CA PRO A 594 -45.94 23.13 -19.44
C PRO A 594 -45.10 21.85 -19.31
N LEU A 595 -44.39 21.48 -20.37
CA LEU A 595 -43.53 20.29 -20.40
C LEU A 595 -42.32 20.40 -19.46
N ALA A 596 -41.65 21.55 -19.45
CA ALA A 596 -40.53 21.80 -18.57
C ALA A 596 -40.98 21.90 -17.11
N ARG A 597 -42.15 22.50 -16.86
CA ARG A 597 -42.80 22.49 -15.54
C ARG A 597 -43.12 21.08 -15.05
N ALA A 598 -43.65 20.21 -15.90
CA ALA A 598 -43.94 18.82 -15.54
C ALA A 598 -42.66 18.06 -15.12
N LEU A 599 -41.55 18.26 -15.83
CA LEU A 599 -40.26 17.66 -15.49
C LEU A 599 -39.68 18.18 -14.17
N VAL A 600 -39.72 19.50 -13.96
CA VAL A 600 -39.25 20.12 -12.69
C VAL A 600 -40.16 19.71 -11.53
N THR A 601 -41.47 19.60 -11.74
CA THR A 601 -42.43 19.12 -10.73
C THR A 601 -42.20 17.66 -10.39
N ALA A 602 -41.97 16.80 -11.40
CA ALA A 602 -41.59 15.40 -11.19
C ALA A 602 -40.27 15.28 -10.41
N ALA A 603 -39.29 16.16 -10.67
CA ALA A 603 -38.03 16.21 -9.94
C ALA A 603 -38.22 16.64 -8.47
N LEU A 604 -39.03 17.68 -8.24
CA LEU A 604 -39.40 18.13 -6.90
C LEU A 604 -40.09 16.99 -6.12
N ASP A 605 -41.08 16.35 -6.72
CA ASP A 605 -41.85 15.29 -6.08
C ASP A 605 -41.05 14.00 -5.89
N ALA A 606 -40.11 13.67 -6.79
CA ALA A 606 -39.16 12.57 -6.57
C ALA A 606 -38.30 12.81 -5.32
N ARG A 607 -37.75 14.03 -5.17
CA ARG A 607 -36.96 14.42 -3.98
C ARG A 607 -37.81 14.43 -2.72
N ARG A 608 -39.02 14.97 -2.79
CA ARG A 608 -40.01 14.94 -1.69
C ARG A 608 -40.42 13.52 -1.33
N SER A 609 -40.41 12.60 -2.29
CA SER A 609 -40.71 11.19 -2.07
C SER A 609 -39.52 10.41 -1.51
N GLY A 610 -38.40 11.05 -1.17
CA GLY A 610 -37.24 10.40 -0.54
C GLY A 610 -36.16 9.89 -1.51
N HIS A 611 -36.25 10.21 -2.81
CA HIS A 611 -35.18 9.94 -3.78
C HIS A 611 -33.96 10.83 -3.52
N GLY A 612 -32.74 10.36 -3.79
CA GLY A 612 -31.49 11.12 -3.66
C GLY A 612 -31.37 12.30 -4.65
N PRO A 613 -30.34 13.15 -4.52
CA PRO A 613 -30.22 14.43 -5.25
C PRO A 613 -29.90 14.30 -6.74
N LEU A 614 -29.47 13.12 -7.20
CA LEU A 614 -29.16 12.86 -8.61
C LEU A 614 -30.30 12.07 -9.24
N LEU A 615 -31.09 12.74 -10.08
CA LEU A 615 -32.30 12.19 -10.70
C LEU A 615 -31.99 11.66 -12.11
N PRO A 616 -32.25 10.37 -12.41
CA PRO A 616 -32.09 9.84 -13.76
C PRO A 616 -33.05 10.54 -14.75
N ALA A 617 -32.56 10.86 -15.95
CA ALA A 617 -33.40 11.44 -17.01
C ALA A 617 -34.64 10.59 -17.33
N GLN A 618 -34.47 9.27 -17.44
CA GLN A 618 -35.58 8.36 -17.77
C GLN A 618 -36.65 8.34 -16.66
N LEU A 619 -36.24 8.48 -15.39
CA LEU A 619 -37.16 8.61 -14.28
C LEU A 619 -38.06 9.83 -14.45
N LEU A 620 -37.46 10.98 -14.78
CA LEU A 620 -38.20 12.23 -14.98
C LEU A 620 -39.11 12.17 -16.20
N VAL A 621 -38.64 11.58 -17.30
CA VAL A 621 -39.42 11.37 -18.53
C VAL A 621 -40.65 10.50 -18.28
N ASP A 622 -40.46 9.35 -17.60
CA ASP A 622 -41.56 8.42 -17.32
C ASP A 622 -42.54 9.03 -16.31
N ALA A 623 -42.03 9.71 -15.27
CA ALA A 623 -42.85 10.37 -14.25
C ALA A 623 -43.68 11.53 -14.81
N ALA A 624 -43.14 12.31 -15.76
CA ALA A 624 -43.75 13.53 -16.30
C ALA A 624 -45.16 13.33 -16.89
N HIS A 625 -45.50 12.12 -17.35
CA HIS A 625 -46.81 11.79 -17.90
C HIS A 625 -47.96 12.16 -16.96
N GLY A 626 -47.82 11.95 -15.65
CA GLY A 626 -48.87 12.25 -14.67
C GLY A 626 -48.94 13.71 -14.22
N TYR A 627 -48.03 14.57 -14.70
CA TYR A 627 -47.99 16.00 -14.39
C TYR A 627 -48.41 16.87 -15.59
N LEU A 628 -48.75 16.24 -16.72
CA LEU A 628 -49.23 16.91 -17.92
C LEU A 628 -50.75 16.85 -17.97
N ASP A 629 -51.39 17.97 -18.34
CA ASP A 629 -52.80 17.97 -18.71
C ASP A 629 -52.99 17.17 -20.02
N GLY A 630 -54.17 16.54 -20.21
CA GLY A 630 -54.46 15.63 -21.34
C GLY A 630 -54.36 16.21 -22.76
N LEU A 631 -53.94 17.47 -22.90
CA LEU A 631 -53.64 18.15 -24.17
C LEU A 631 -52.16 17.99 -24.60
N PHE A 632 -51.28 17.48 -23.73
CA PHE A 632 -49.84 17.34 -24.00
C PHE A 632 -49.40 15.87 -23.92
N SER A 633 -48.51 15.46 -24.83
CA SER A 633 -47.81 14.16 -24.76
C SER A 633 -46.49 14.31 -24.04
N ALA A 634 -46.10 13.31 -23.28
CA ALA A 634 -44.83 13.32 -22.57
C ALA A 634 -43.63 13.34 -23.51
N PRO A 635 -42.47 13.86 -23.05
CA PRO A 635 -41.29 13.96 -23.88
C PRO A 635 -40.70 12.58 -24.16
N ARG A 636 -40.14 12.36 -25.35
CA ARG A 636 -39.38 11.11 -25.65
C ARG A 636 -37.95 11.16 -25.11
N ASN A 637 -37.40 12.35 -24.89
CA ASN A 637 -36.07 12.61 -24.35
C ASN A 637 -36.02 13.99 -23.67
N MET A 638 -34.94 14.27 -22.93
CA MET A 638 -34.76 15.56 -22.22
C MET A 638 -34.15 16.68 -23.09
N GLU A 639 -33.85 16.42 -24.37
CA GLU A 639 -32.97 17.26 -25.21
C GLU A 639 -33.61 18.56 -25.70
N THR A 640 -34.94 18.66 -25.77
CA THR A 640 -35.62 19.86 -26.29
C THR A 640 -35.72 21.02 -25.27
N SER A 641 -35.09 20.95 -24.09
CA SER A 641 -35.36 21.93 -23.01
C SER A 641 -34.20 22.24 -22.05
N LEU A 642 -32.94 21.87 -22.34
CA LEU A 642 -31.83 22.04 -21.38
C LEU A 642 -31.64 23.48 -20.83
N PRO A 643 -31.64 24.55 -21.66
CA PRO A 643 -31.50 25.92 -21.15
C PRO A 643 -32.70 26.37 -20.33
N VAL A 644 -33.91 25.94 -20.72
CA VAL A 644 -35.17 26.25 -20.03
C VAL A 644 -35.21 25.57 -18.68
N LEU A 645 -34.86 24.28 -18.61
CA LEU A 645 -34.78 23.51 -17.37
C LEU A 645 -33.72 24.08 -16.42
N ALA A 646 -32.55 24.47 -16.93
CA ALA A 646 -31.52 25.12 -16.14
C ALA A 646 -31.99 26.48 -15.58
N GLY A 647 -32.71 27.28 -16.38
CA GLY A 647 -33.32 28.53 -15.93
C GLY A 647 -34.48 28.37 -14.93
N MET A 648 -35.03 27.16 -14.81
CA MET A 648 -36.03 26.75 -13.80
C MET A 648 -35.38 26.05 -12.59
N GLY A 649 -34.06 25.99 -12.52
CA GLY A 649 -33.34 25.35 -11.41
C GLY A 649 -33.27 23.82 -11.50
N LEU A 650 -33.42 23.20 -12.66
CA LEU A 650 -33.10 21.78 -12.88
C LEU A 650 -31.87 21.66 -13.79
N HIS A 651 -30.71 21.42 -13.17
CA HIS A 651 -29.43 21.44 -13.85
C HIS A 651 -29.04 20.04 -14.32
N HIS A 652 -28.61 19.96 -15.57
CA HIS A 652 -27.94 18.79 -16.11
C HIS A 652 -26.62 18.57 -15.37
N GLN A 653 -26.44 17.36 -14.83
CA GLN A 653 -25.22 16.91 -14.18
C GLN A 653 -24.54 15.88 -15.08
N PRO A 654 -23.42 16.21 -15.73
CA PRO A 654 -22.59 15.20 -16.37
C PRO A 654 -22.10 14.23 -15.29
N TRP A 655 -22.27 12.93 -15.50
CA TRP A 655 -21.64 11.92 -14.65
C TRP A 655 -20.12 12.13 -14.71
N ALA A 656 -19.59 12.68 -13.62
CA ALA A 656 -18.19 13.05 -13.38
C ALA A 656 -17.61 14.17 -14.26
N ALA A 657 -17.55 15.36 -13.67
CA ALA A 657 -16.40 16.27 -13.77
C ALA A 657 -15.10 15.65 -13.22
N ASN A 658 -14.81 14.39 -13.58
CA ASN A 658 -13.49 13.77 -13.47
C ASN A 658 -13.18 13.10 -14.82
N LYS A 659 -12.42 13.85 -15.62
CA LYS A 659 -11.79 13.54 -16.93
C LYS A 659 -12.67 13.78 -18.17
N ALA A 660 -12.18 14.69 -19.00
CA ALA A 660 -12.72 15.10 -20.29
C ALA A 660 -13.00 13.91 -21.23
N GLY A 661 -14.13 13.97 -21.95
CA GLY A 661 -14.44 13.09 -23.09
C GLY A 661 -15.58 12.09 -22.90
N ALA A 662 -16.63 12.41 -22.12
CA ALA A 662 -17.81 11.55 -22.02
C ALA A 662 -18.74 11.71 -23.27
N PRO A 663 -19.15 10.63 -23.96
CA PRO A 663 -20.11 10.69 -25.08
C PRO A 663 -21.55 10.96 -24.62
N GLU A 664 -22.38 11.50 -25.53
CA GLU A 664 -23.74 12.05 -25.29
C GLU A 664 -24.79 11.10 -24.68
N THR A 665 -24.51 9.81 -24.47
CA THR A 665 -25.49 8.84 -23.92
C THR A 665 -25.04 8.13 -22.64
N VAL A 666 -24.19 8.78 -21.86
CA VAL A 666 -24.06 8.51 -20.42
C VAL A 666 -25.42 8.70 -19.75
N PRO A 667 -25.82 7.93 -18.71
CA PRO A 667 -27.03 8.23 -17.95
C PRO A 667 -27.01 9.70 -17.52
N THR A 668 -27.90 10.46 -18.13
CA THR A 668 -28.05 11.89 -17.95
C THR A 668 -28.70 12.10 -16.59
N TYR A 669 -27.96 12.64 -15.63
CA TYR A 669 -28.51 12.96 -14.33
C TYR A 669 -28.90 14.42 -14.28
N TYR A 670 -29.92 14.73 -13.49
CA TYR A 670 -30.34 16.08 -13.20
C TYR A 670 -30.31 16.31 -11.70
N ARG A 671 -30.03 17.56 -11.32
CA ARG A 671 -30.05 17.99 -9.92
C ARG A 671 -30.80 19.30 -9.82
N LEU A 672 -31.67 19.40 -8.82
CA LEU A 672 -32.35 20.66 -8.50
C LEU A 672 -31.34 21.66 -7.91
N SER A 673 -31.54 22.95 -8.21
CA SER A 673 -30.84 24.04 -7.56
C SER A 673 -31.18 24.07 -6.08
N GLU A 674 -30.31 24.65 -5.28
CA GLU A 674 -30.54 24.82 -3.83
C GLU A 674 -31.82 25.62 -3.55
N ASP A 675 -32.18 26.54 -4.45
CA ASP A 675 -33.43 27.31 -4.36
C ASP A 675 -34.67 26.45 -4.62
N MET A 676 -34.62 25.56 -5.60
CA MET A 676 -35.72 24.64 -5.89
C MET A 676 -35.84 23.53 -4.84
N GLU A 677 -34.72 23.07 -4.25
CA GLU A 677 -34.76 22.17 -3.09
C GLU A 677 -35.37 22.87 -1.86
N ARG A 678 -35.08 24.15 -1.63
CA ARG A 678 -35.76 24.95 -0.59
C ARG A 678 -37.24 25.18 -0.90
N TYR A 679 -37.58 25.43 -2.17
CA TYR A 679 -38.98 25.56 -2.63
C TYR A 679 -39.79 24.28 -2.38
N ALA A 680 -39.17 23.10 -2.47
CA ALA A 680 -39.82 21.81 -2.21
C ALA A 680 -40.25 21.59 -0.75
N THR A 681 -39.64 22.32 0.20
CA THR A 681 -39.83 22.13 1.65
C THR A 681 -41.03 22.91 2.23
N ASP A 682 -41.65 23.78 1.44
CA ASP A 682 -42.80 24.61 1.88
C ASP A 682 -44.09 23.78 2.00
N ALA A 683 -44.42 23.40 3.25
CA ALA A 683 -45.59 22.63 3.71
C ALA A 683 -46.96 23.10 3.15
N SER A 684 -47.06 24.36 2.68
CA SER A 684 -48.31 24.96 2.23
C SER A 684 -48.71 24.65 0.77
N ARG A 685 -47.83 24.00 -0.01
CA ARG A 685 -47.97 23.87 -1.48
C ARG A 685 -48.25 22.44 -1.99
N HIS A 686 -48.90 21.61 -1.18
CA HIS A 686 -48.88 20.14 -1.32
C HIS A 686 -50.00 19.55 -2.18
N SER A 687 -49.67 18.97 -3.34
CA SER A 687 -50.50 17.97 -4.03
C SER A 687 -49.92 16.56 -3.85
N ALA A 688 -50.79 15.55 -3.80
CA ALA A 688 -50.36 14.16 -3.78
C ALA A 688 -49.68 13.81 -5.12
N PRO A 689 -48.52 13.13 -5.10
CA PRO A 689 -47.84 12.74 -6.33
C PRO A 689 -48.66 11.72 -7.14
N PRO A 690 -48.66 11.80 -8.47
CA PRO A 690 -49.38 10.88 -9.35
C PRO A 690 -48.76 9.46 -9.35
N ASP A 691 -49.57 8.46 -9.72
CA ASP A 691 -49.11 7.06 -9.83
C ASP A 691 -47.93 6.87 -10.79
N SER A 692 -47.86 7.70 -11.85
CA SER A 692 -46.72 7.69 -12.79
C SER A 692 -45.39 7.97 -12.12
N LEU A 693 -45.36 8.80 -11.06
CA LEU A 693 -44.15 9.04 -10.29
C LEU A 693 -43.76 7.77 -9.52
N TRP A 694 -44.71 7.13 -8.83
CA TRP A 694 -44.45 5.92 -8.06
C TRP A 694 -43.97 4.77 -8.95
N ASP A 695 -44.54 4.64 -10.15
CA ASP A 695 -44.08 3.65 -11.13
C ASP A 695 -42.70 3.97 -11.68
N ALA A 696 -42.41 5.24 -11.99
CA ALA A 696 -41.07 5.66 -12.43
C ALA A 696 -40.02 5.47 -11.33
N LEU A 697 -40.34 5.79 -10.07
CA LEU A 697 -39.48 5.51 -8.91
C LEU A 697 -39.23 4.01 -8.76
N ALA A 698 -40.26 3.17 -8.90
CA ALA A 698 -40.10 1.72 -8.78
C ALA A 698 -39.24 1.11 -9.92
N ALA A 699 -39.25 1.72 -11.10
CA ALA A 699 -38.50 1.26 -12.26
C ALA A 699 -37.05 1.78 -12.31
N HIS A 700 -36.80 3.00 -11.84
CA HIS A 700 -35.54 3.72 -12.10
C HIS A 700 -34.80 4.22 -10.86
N ALA A 701 -35.41 4.18 -9.66
CA ALA A 701 -34.73 4.64 -8.45
C ALA A 701 -33.57 3.70 -8.09
N PRO A 702 -32.40 4.24 -7.69
CA PRO A 702 -31.28 3.40 -7.30
C PRO A 702 -31.60 2.66 -6.00
N GLY A 703 -31.04 1.45 -5.85
CA GLY A 703 -31.30 0.60 -4.68
C GLY A 703 -31.02 1.25 -3.33
N ALA A 704 -30.09 2.23 -3.27
CA ALA A 704 -29.76 3.00 -2.07
C ALA A 704 -30.91 3.92 -1.61
N ASP A 705 -31.76 4.36 -2.54
CA ASP A 705 -32.83 5.33 -2.26
C ASP A 705 -34.14 4.63 -1.90
N LEU A 706 -34.32 3.35 -2.22
CA LEU A 706 -35.57 2.61 -2.00
C LEU A 706 -36.03 2.60 -0.53
N ASP A 707 -35.10 2.47 0.42
CA ASP A 707 -35.44 2.55 1.86
C ASP A 707 -35.83 3.97 2.28
N GLY A 708 -35.21 4.99 1.68
CA GLY A 708 -35.57 6.40 1.87
C GLY A 708 -36.96 6.68 1.34
N ILE A 709 -37.24 6.20 0.12
CA ILE A 709 -38.54 6.34 -0.53
C ILE A 709 -39.63 5.63 0.27
N ALA A 710 -39.36 4.42 0.77
CA ALA A 710 -40.31 3.69 1.60
C ALA A 710 -40.65 4.43 2.91
N ARG A 711 -39.66 5.02 3.59
CA ARG A 711 -39.88 5.80 4.83
C ARG A 711 -40.72 7.03 4.55
N THR A 712 -40.40 7.75 3.48
CA THR A 712 -41.11 8.98 3.14
C THR A 712 -42.53 8.71 2.63
N ALA A 713 -42.74 7.63 1.87
CA ALA A 713 -44.08 7.18 1.49
C ALA A 713 -44.94 6.87 2.73
N ASP A 714 -44.36 6.26 3.77
CA ASP A 714 -45.04 5.97 5.04
C ASP A 714 -45.40 7.26 5.80
N SER A 715 -44.45 8.22 5.89
CA SER A 715 -44.70 9.51 6.54
C SER A 715 -45.69 10.39 5.79
N LEU A 716 -45.83 10.20 4.48
CA LEU A 716 -46.82 10.87 3.63
C LEU A 716 -48.18 10.14 3.58
N GLY A 717 -48.34 9.01 4.29
CA GLY A 717 -49.61 8.28 4.37
C GLY A 717 -49.92 7.37 3.17
N HIS A 718 -48.90 6.88 2.47
CA HIS A 718 -49.02 5.94 1.33
C HIS A 718 -48.50 4.53 1.68
N PRO A 719 -49.19 3.76 2.55
CA PRO A 719 -48.68 2.48 3.08
C PRO A 719 -48.49 1.39 2.02
N GLN A 720 -49.30 1.39 0.96
CA GLN A 720 -49.16 0.43 -0.14
C GLN A 720 -47.88 0.67 -0.95
N GLN A 721 -47.54 1.93 -1.21
CA GLN A 721 -46.27 2.28 -1.86
C GLN A 721 -45.10 2.01 -0.93
N ALA A 722 -45.20 2.36 0.35
CA ALA A 722 -44.17 2.04 1.34
C ALA A 722 -43.83 0.53 1.35
N GLU A 723 -44.85 -0.35 1.34
CA GLU A 723 -44.63 -1.79 1.28
C GLU A 723 -44.04 -2.27 -0.06
N ARG A 724 -44.47 -1.69 -1.19
CA ARG A 724 -43.89 -1.95 -2.52
C ARG A 724 -42.39 -1.64 -2.53
N PHE A 725 -41.97 -0.48 -2.05
CA PHE A 725 -40.56 -0.08 -2.01
C PHE A 725 -39.75 -0.88 -0.98
N ARG A 726 -40.32 -1.24 0.18
CA ARG A 726 -39.69 -2.19 1.14
C ARG A 726 -39.47 -3.57 0.52
N ALA A 727 -40.42 -4.05 -0.29
CA ALA A 727 -40.26 -5.33 -1.01
C ALA A 727 -39.12 -5.26 -2.03
N LEU A 728 -39.03 -4.19 -2.82
CA LEU A 728 -37.92 -3.96 -3.77
C LEU A 728 -36.56 -3.88 -3.05
N ALA A 729 -36.48 -3.12 -1.95
CA ALA A 729 -35.27 -3.00 -1.14
C ALA A 729 -34.83 -4.35 -0.55
N ARG A 730 -35.77 -5.16 -0.03
CA ARG A 730 -35.50 -6.52 0.47
C ARG A 730 -34.95 -7.44 -0.61
N ARG A 731 -35.50 -7.41 -1.83
CA ARG A 731 -34.99 -8.20 -2.97
C ARG A 731 -33.55 -7.82 -3.32
N GLY A 732 -33.24 -6.53 -3.39
CA GLY A 732 -31.88 -6.03 -3.62
C GLY A 732 -30.89 -6.50 -2.55
N LYS A 733 -31.27 -6.41 -1.27
CA LYS A 733 -30.46 -6.89 -0.13
C LYS A 733 -30.23 -8.40 -0.17
N GLN A 734 -31.25 -9.18 -0.55
CA GLN A 734 -31.12 -10.64 -0.69
C GLN A 734 -30.16 -11.02 -1.81
N ALA A 735 -30.26 -10.37 -2.98
CA ALA A 735 -29.33 -10.59 -4.10
C ALA A 735 -27.87 -10.29 -3.72
N HIS A 736 -27.63 -9.20 -2.98
CA HIS A 736 -26.29 -8.86 -2.47
C HIS A 736 -25.77 -9.90 -1.46
N LYS A 737 -26.63 -10.37 -0.54
CA LYS A 737 -26.28 -11.43 0.42
C LYS A 737 -25.88 -12.72 -0.28
N LEU A 738 -26.63 -13.13 -1.32
CA LEU A 738 -26.32 -14.31 -2.13
C LEU A 738 -24.98 -14.15 -2.86
N ARG A 739 -24.74 -13.00 -3.50
CA ARG A 739 -23.45 -12.69 -4.13
C ARG A 739 -22.28 -12.75 -3.14
N SER A 740 -22.46 -12.20 -1.94
CA SER A 740 -21.44 -12.24 -0.88
C SER A 740 -21.14 -13.68 -0.47
N ARG A 741 -22.18 -14.50 -0.23
CA ARG A 741 -22.02 -15.93 0.08
C ARG A 741 -21.26 -16.68 -1.00
N LEU A 742 -21.58 -16.45 -2.28
CA LEU A 742 -20.90 -17.10 -3.42
C LEU A 742 -19.43 -16.68 -3.58
N ARG A 743 -19.05 -15.48 -3.11
CA ARG A 743 -17.67 -14.95 -3.23
C ARG A 743 -16.71 -15.42 -2.13
N GLN A 744 -17.20 -15.95 -1.01
CA GLN A 744 -16.36 -16.41 0.09
C GLN A 744 -15.55 -17.65 -0.33
N THR A 745 -14.22 -17.55 -0.35
CA THR A 745 -13.30 -18.58 -0.88
C THR A 745 -13.11 -19.78 0.05
N ASP A 746 -13.39 -19.63 1.34
CA ASP A 746 -12.95 -20.55 2.40
C ASP A 746 -14.05 -21.53 2.85
N ARG A 747 -15.03 -21.80 1.98
CA ARG A 747 -16.19 -22.64 2.29
C ARG A 747 -16.04 -24.05 1.74
N SER A 748 -16.68 -25.00 2.44
CA SER A 748 -16.73 -26.39 1.98
C SER A 748 -17.42 -26.48 0.61
N PRO A 749 -17.08 -27.48 -0.24
CA PRO A 749 -17.77 -27.70 -1.51
C PRO A 749 -19.29 -27.89 -1.37
N ALA A 750 -19.76 -28.36 -0.21
CA ALA A 750 -21.19 -28.49 0.11
C ALA A 750 -21.85 -27.11 0.32
N ASP A 751 -21.25 -26.23 1.12
CA ASP A 751 -21.78 -24.87 1.35
C ASP A 751 -21.82 -24.04 0.06
N VAL A 752 -20.84 -24.24 -0.83
CA VAL A 752 -20.80 -23.58 -2.14
C VAL A 752 -21.93 -24.07 -3.03
N ARG A 753 -22.25 -25.37 -2.98
CA ARG A 753 -23.39 -25.95 -3.71
C ARG A 753 -24.71 -25.43 -3.15
N ASP A 754 -24.88 -25.41 -1.83
CA ASP A 754 -26.09 -24.89 -1.19
C ASP A 754 -26.31 -23.40 -1.51
N ALA A 755 -25.25 -22.60 -1.48
CA ALA A 755 -25.34 -21.18 -1.86
C ALA A 755 -25.68 -21.00 -3.35
N ALA A 756 -25.21 -21.90 -4.22
CA ALA A 756 -25.53 -21.87 -5.63
C ALA A 756 -26.98 -22.32 -5.90
N ASP A 757 -27.47 -23.31 -5.17
CA ASP A 757 -28.86 -23.78 -5.24
C ASP A 757 -29.83 -22.71 -4.73
N ASP A 758 -29.51 -22.04 -3.62
CA ASP A 758 -30.25 -20.88 -3.11
C ASP A 758 -30.30 -19.75 -4.16
N ALA A 759 -29.17 -19.48 -4.81
CA ALA A 759 -29.06 -18.46 -5.84
C ALA A 759 -29.87 -18.79 -7.09
N LEU A 760 -29.83 -20.04 -7.56
CA LEU A 760 -30.64 -20.51 -8.68
C LEU A 760 -32.13 -20.52 -8.34
N ALA A 761 -32.51 -20.90 -7.11
CA ALA A 761 -33.88 -20.86 -6.64
C ALA A 761 -34.42 -19.41 -6.63
N TRP A 762 -33.61 -18.47 -6.14
CA TRP A 762 -33.93 -17.04 -6.18
C TRP A 762 -34.09 -16.53 -7.62
N LEU A 763 -33.18 -16.91 -8.52
CA LEU A 763 -33.27 -16.52 -9.94
C LEU A 763 -34.54 -17.05 -10.61
N ARG A 764 -35.08 -18.22 -10.22
CA ARG A 764 -36.36 -18.70 -10.79
C ARG A 764 -37.55 -17.81 -10.42
N ALA A 765 -37.50 -17.10 -9.29
CA ALA A 765 -38.55 -16.20 -8.86
C ALA A 765 -38.41 -14.78 -9.44
N ASP A 766 -37.17 -14.32 -9.64
CA ASP A 766 -36.85 -12.91 -9.96
C ASP A 766 -35.94 -12.77 -11.19
N GLU A 767 -36.02 -13.70 -12.14
CA GLU A 767 -35.05 -13.93 -13.23
C GLU A 767 -34.76 -12.70 -14.10
N ARG A 768 -35.73 -11.80 -14.27
CA ARG A 768 -35.69 -10.66 -15.20
C ARG A 768 -35.68 -9.31 -14.48
N THR A 769 -35.24 -9.30 -13.23
CA THR A 769 -35.14 -8.07 -12.44
C THR A 769 -33.73 -7.51 -12.50
N GLU A 770 -33.57 -6.21 -12.29
CA GLU A 770 -32.24 -5.58 -12.21
C GLU A 770 -31.33 -6.25 -11.16
N PRO A 771 -31.80 -6.56 -9.92
CA PRO A 771 -30.93 -7.18 -8.90
C PRO A 771 -30.40 -8.57 -9.27
N ALA A 772 -30.98 -9.25 -10.26
CA ALA A 772 -30.48 -10.53 -10.76
C ALA A 772 -29.03 -10.42 -11.26
N GLN A 773 -28.58 -9.25 -11.71
CA GLN A 773 -27.19 -9.01 -12.10
C GLN A 773 -26.19 -9.40 -10.99
N TYR A 774 -26.53 -9.19 -9.72
CA TYR A 774 -25.62 -9.46 -8.60
C TYR A 774 -25.48 -10.96 -8.36
N VAL A 775 -26.60 -11.69 -8.44
CA VAL A 775 -26.65 -13.14 -8.27
C VAL A 775 -25.96 -13.84 -9.44
N LEU A 776 -26.26 -13.43 -10.68
CA LEU A 776 -25.63 -13.94 -11.90
C LEU A 776 -24.12 -13.71 -11.87
N HIS A 777 -23.67 -12.49 -11.58
CA HIS A 777 -22.24 -12.20 -11.44
C HIS A 777 -21.60 -13.08 -10.35
N GLY A 778 -22.28 -13.31 -9.22
CA GLY A 778 -21.81 -14.20 -8.15
C GLY A 778 -21.61 -15.65 -8.63
N LEU A 779 -22.60 -16.21 -9.32
CA LEU A 779 -22.55 -17.57 -9.87
C LEU A 779 -21.46 -17.71 -10.94
N LEU A 780 -21.43 -16.79 -11.92
CA LEU A 780 -20.49 -16.83 -13.05
C LEU A 780 -19.03 -16.61 -12.63
N SER A 781 -18.79 -15.86 -11.54
CA SER A 781 -17.44 -15.60 -11.03
C SER A 781 -16.87 -16.75 -10.19
N ARG A 782 -17.67 -17.76 -9.83
CA ARG A 782 -17.27 -18.80 -8.87
C ARG A 782 -16.58 -19.97 -9.56
N SER A 783 -15.35 -20.27 -9.14
CA SER A 783 -14.65 -21.51 -9.49
C SER A 783 -15.16 -22.69 -8.65
N GLY A 784 -15.07 -23.91 -9.20
CA GLY A 784 -15.41 -25.14 -8.49
C GLY A 784 -16.90 -25.50 -8.43
N LEU A 785 -17.78 -24.77 -9.13
CA LEU A 785 -19.19 -25.15 -9.24
C LEU A 785 -19.36 -26.43 -10.08
N PRO A 786 -20.37 -27.27 -9.76
CA PRO A 786 -20.76 -28.38 -10.63
C PRO A 786 -21.08 -27.87 -12.04
N ARG A 787 -20.71 -28.65 -13.07
CA ARG A 787 -20.92 -28.28 -14.48
C ARG A 787 -22.38 -27.95 -14.80
N GLU A 788 -23.32 -28.69 -14.22
CA GLU A 788 -24.77 -28.49 -14.39
C GLU A 788 -25.24 -27.14 -13.84
N VAL A 789 -24.79 -26.78 -12.64
CA VAL A 789 -25.10 -25.49 -11.99
C VAL A 789 -24.53 -24.32 -12.79
N MET A 790 -23.29 -24.44 -13.27
CA MET A 790 -22.68 -23.42 -14.12
C MET A 790 -23.41 -23.29 -15.46
N ALA A 791 -23.81 -24.41 -16.09
CA ALA A 791 -24.57 -24.39 -17.33
C ALA A 791 -25.94 -23.70 -17.15
N GLU A 792 -26.62 -23.94 -16.02
CA GLU A 792 -27.84 -23.24 -15.66
C GLU A 792 -27.59 -21.73 -15.51
N ALA A 793 -26.58 -21.34 -14.73
CA ALA A 793 -26.25 -19.93 -14.51
C ALA A 793 -25.93 -19.19 -15.82
N VAL A 794 -25.22 -19.84 -16.74
CA VAL A 794 -24.92 -19.31 -18.08
C VAL A 794 -26.20 -19.12 -18.89
N ARG A 795 -27.11 -20.10 -18.89
CA ARG A 795 -28.39 -19.97 -19.61
C ARG A 795 -29.21 -18.80 -19.07
N ARG A 796 -29.36 -18.70 -17.75
CA ARG A 796 -30.08 -17.60 -17.08
C ARG A 796 -29.44 -16.24 -17.35
N ALA A 797 -28.11 -16.18 -17.42
CA ALA A 797 -27.40 -14.95 -17.77
C ALA A 797 -27.69 -14.50 -19.20
N LEU A 798 -27.66 -15.42 -20.17
CA LEU A 798 -28.01 -15.11 -21.56
C LEU A 798 -29.49 -14.69 -21.69
N ASP A 799 -30.41 -15.39 -21.02
CA ASP A 799 -31.83 -15.03 -21.00
C ASP A 799 -32.05 -13.63 -20.39
N TRP A 800 -31.38 -13.30 -19.29
CA TRP A 800 -31.44 -11.97 -18.68
C TRP A 800 -30.87 -10.88 -19.61
N LEU A 801 -29.80 -11.16 -20.34
CA LEU A 801 -29.19 -10.23 -21.30
C LEU A 801 -30.09 -9.95 -22.51
N THR A 802 -31.07 -10.80 -22.82
CA THR A 802 -32.06 -10.48 -23.86
C THR A 802 -32.93 -9.26 -23.52
N VAL A 803 -33.14 -9.00 -22.22
CA VAL A 803 -33.95 -7.89 -21.72
C VAL A 803 -33.07 -6.72 -21.27
N HIS A 804 -31.99 -7.03 -20.55
CA HIS A 804 -31.15 -6.03 -19.89
C HIS A 804 -29.81 -5.76 -20.61
N GLY A 805 -29.50 -6.45 -21.71
CA GLY A 805 -28.18 -6.41 -22.35
C GLY A 805 -27.74 -5.03 -22.85
N GLU A 806 -28.68 -4.11 -23.07
CA GLU A 806 -28.41 -2.73 -23.46
C GLU A 806 -28.34 -1.75 -22.27
N ALA A 807 -28.48 -2.23 -21.03
CA ALA A 807 -28.39 -1.40 -19.84
C ALA A 807 -26.91 -1.18 -19.43
N PRO A 808 -26.56 -0.04 -18.80
CA PRO A 808 -25.17 0.23 -18.41
C PRO A 808 -24.63 -0.81 -17.41
N TYR A 809 -25.49 -1.34 -16.54
CA TYR A 809 -25.13 -2.35 -15.55
C TYR A 809 -24.96 -3.77 -16.12
N ALA A 810 -25.34 -4.03 -17.38
CA ALA A 810 -25.17 -5.34 -18.02
C ALA A 810 -23.70 -5.77 -18.12
N GLY A 811 -22.77 -4.82 -18.16
CA GLY A 811 -21.33 -5.07 -18.10
C GLY A 811 -20.92 -5.92 -16.89
N PHE A 812 -21.70 -5.88 -15.80
CA PHE A 812 -21.50 -6.67 -14.59
C PHE A 812 -21.73 -8.17 -14.79
N VAL A 813 -22.59 -8.54 -15.74
CA VAL A 813 -22.86 -9.95 -16.10
C VAL A 813 -22.00 -10.38 -17.29
N LEU A 814 -21.84 -9.50 -18.29
CA LEU A 814 -21.07 -9.77 -19.51
C LEU A 814 -19.60 -10.12 -19.22
N GLY A 815 -18.92 -9.36 -18.36
CA GLY A 815 -17.52 -9.60 -18.03
C GLY A 815 -17.26 -11.02 -17.48
N PRO A 816 -17.91 -11.42 -16.37
CA PRO A 816 -17.81 -12.78 -15.83
C PRO A 816 -18.23 -13.87 -16.82
N LEU A 817 -19.33 -13.67 -17.56
CA LEU A 817 -19.80 -14.64 -18.56
C LEU A 817 -18.71 -14.93 -19.60
N LEU A 818 -18.13 -13.88 -20.18
CA LEU A 818 -17.11 -14.00 -21.24
C LEU A 818 -15.78 -14.59 -20.74
N ARG A 819 -15.48 -14.50 -19.43
CA ARG A 819 -14.29 -15.12 -18.82
C ARG A 819 -14.39 -16.65 -18.72
N ILE A 820 -15.58 -17.23 -18.89
CA ILE A 820 -15.75 -18.67 -18.86
C ILE A 820 -15.21 -19.26 -20.17
N VAL A 821 -14.03 -19.87 -20.09
CA VAL A 821 -13.33 -20.44 -21.26
C VAL A 821 -14.03 -21.70 -21.79
N THR A 822 -14.75 -22.42 -20.92
CA THR A 822 -15.43 -23.68 -21.25
C THR A 822 -16.84 -23.51 -21.82
N LEU A 823 -17.24 -22.30 -22.23
CA LEU A 823 -18.56 -22.09 -22.83
C LEU A 823 -18.69 -22.88 -24.14
N PRO A 824 -19.83 -23.54 -24.38
CA PRO A 824 -20.19 -24.02 -25.70
C PRO A 824 -20.10 -22.88 -26.73
N ARG A 825 -19.49 -23.14 -27.89
CA ARG A 825 -19.22 -22.12 -28.93
C ARG A 825 -20.44 -21.23 -29.23
N GLN A 826 -21.63 -21.82 -29.41
CA GLN A 826 -22.87 -21.06 -29.67
C GLN A 826 -23.20 -20.04 -28.55
N GLN A 827 -23.04 -20.43 -27.28
CA GLN A 827 -23.30 -19.55 -26.13
C GLN A 827 -22.25 -18.45 -26.00
N ALA A 828 -20.99 -18.77 -26.30
CA ALA A 828 -19.91 -17.80 -26.36
C ALA A 828 -20.16 -16.73 -27.43
N LEU A 829 -20.56 -17.14 -28.64
CA LEU A 829 -20.91 -16.24 -29.73
C LEU A 829 -22.07 -15.30 -29.34
N HIS A 830 -23.15 -15.83 -28.76
CA HIS A 830 -24.27 -14.99 -28.27
C HIS A 830 -23.84 -14.02 -27.17
N GLY A 831 -23.04 -14.47 -26.19
CA GLY A 831 -22.53 -13.59 -25.15
C GLY A 831 -21.66 -12.45 -25.70
N VAL A 832 -20.89 -12.72 -26.75
CA VAL A 832 -20.06 -11.72 -27.45
C VAL A 832 -20.94 -10.78 -28.26
N ASP A 833 -22.02 -11.24 -28.90
CA ASP A 833 -22.95 -10.36 -29.61
C ASP A 833 -23.60 -9.35 -28.66
N HIS A 834 -24.07 -9.80 -27.48
CA HIS A 834 -24.55 -8.88 -26.44
C HIS A 834 -23.47 -7.91 -25.96
N ALA A 835 -22.24 -8.39 -25.80
CA ALA A 835 -21.12 -7.53 -25.42
C ALA A 835 -20.79 -6.48 -26.47
N LEU A 836 -20.81 -6.83 -27.76
CA LEU A 836 -20.58 -5.89 -28.87
C LEU A 836 -21.71 -4.86 -28.98
N VAL A 837 -22.96 -5.27 -28.78
CA VAL A 837 -24.10 -4.34 -28.67
C VAL A 837 -23.87 -3.35 -27.53
N TRP A 838 -23.54 -3.85 -26.34
CA TRP A 838 -23.27 -3.03 -25.16
C TRP A 838 -22.08 -2.08 -25.40
N LEU A 839 -21.00 -2.57 -26.01
CA LEU A 839 -19.79 -1.78 -26.31
C LEU A 839 -20.03 -0.69 -27.35
N ARG A 840 -20.98 -0.85 -28.29
CA ARG A 840 -21.34 0.24 -29.20
C ARG A 840 -21.89 1.46 -28.45
N ARG A 841 -22.56 1.26 -27.31
CA ARG A 841 -23.16 2.32 -26.50
C ARG A 841 -22.27 2.80 -25.36
N TYR A 842 -21.58 1.87 -24.70
CA TYR A 842 -20.83 2.12 -23.47
C TYR A 842 -19.32 1.88 -23.61
N GLY A 843 -18.84 1.62 -24.82
CA GLY A 843 -17.44 1.33 -25.12
C GLY A 843 -16.48 2.50 -24.92
N GLY A 844 -16.96 3.71 -24.58
CA GLY A 844 -16.12 4.83 -24.13
C GLY A 844 -15.90 4.88 -22.61
N LEU A 845 -16.65 4.10 -21.82
CA LEU A 845 -16.54 4.12 -20.36
C LEU A 845 -15.24 3.45 -19.88
N GLU A 846 -14.70 3.89 -18.75
CA GLU A 846 -13.58 3.21 -18.09
C GLU A 846 -13.90 1.75 -17.73
N SER A 847 -15.14 1.46 -17.35
CA SER A 847 -15.60 0.12 -17.01
C SER A 847 -15.66 -0.83 -18.22
N ALA A 848 -15.64 -0.32 -19.46
CA ALA A 848 -15.67 -1.15 -20.67
C ALA A 848 -14.49 -2.13 -20.76
N GLN A 849 -13.36 -1.83 -20.11
CA GLN A 849 -12.20 -2.72 -20.02
C GLN A 849 -12.55 -4.11 -19.44
N PHE A 850 -13.55 -4.18 -18.55
CA PHE A 850 -14.00 -5.43 -17.93
C PHE A 850 -14.83 -6.31 -18.86
N VAL A 851 -15.29 -5.77 -19.99
CA VAL A 851 -16.00 -6.51 -21.06
C VAL A 851 -15.06 -6.75 -22.25
N LEU A 852 -14.32 -5.72 -22.68
CA LEU A 852 -13.34 -5.79 -23.78
C LEU A 852 -12.25 -6.84 -23.52
N GLY A 853 -11.64 -6.82 -22.33
CA GLY A 853 -10.56 -7.73 -21.98
C GLY A 853 -10.98 -9.21 -22.09
N PRO A 854 -12.07 -9.64 -21.43
CA PRO A 854 -12.61 -10.99 -21.59
C PRO A 854 -13.01 -11.34 -23.03
N ALA A 855 -13.70 -10.44 -23.74
CA ALA A 855 -14.10 -10.68 -25.13
C ALA A 855 -12.90 -10.95 -26.04
N LEU A 856 -11.86 -10.11 -25.96
CA LEU A 856 -10.65 -10.23 -26.78
C LEU A 856 -9.82 -11.47 -26.50
N LYS A 857 -9.87 -11.99 -25.26
CA LYS A 857 -9.14 -13.20 -24.84
C LYS A 857 -9.81 -14.51 -25.27
N ARG A 858 -10.96 -14.44 -25.96
CA ARG A 858 -11.64 -15.62 -26.47
C ARG A 858 -11.07 -16.05 -27.82
N ASP A 859 -10.73 -17.34 -27.94
CA ASP A 859 -10.15 -17.92 -29.16
C ASP A 859 -11.22 -18.57 -30.06
N ASP A 860 -12.50 -18.54 -29.66
CA ASP A 860 -13.62 -19.20 -30.34
C ASP A 860 -14.56 -18.24 -31.11
N LEU A 861 -14.15 -16.98 -31.26
CA LEU A 861 -14.91 -15.95 -31.98
C LEU A 861 -14.96 -16.22 -33.48
N THR A 862 -15.96 -15.65 -34.15
CA THR A 862 -15.90 -15.47 -35.60
C THR A 862 -14.94 -14.34 -35.95
N GLN A 863 -14.37 -14.37 -37.16
CA GLN A 863 -13.47 -13.31 -37.64
C GLN A 863 -14.13 -11.91 -37.60
N ALA A 864 -15.44 -11.84 -37.88
CA ALA A 864 -16.21 -10.59 -37.81
C ALA A 864 -16.34 -10.06 -36.37
N GLN A 865 -16.61 -10.92 -35.40
CA GLN A 865 -16.68 -10.52 -33.98
C GLN A 865 -15.30 -10.16 -33.43
N ALA A 866 -14.26 -10.89 -33.81
CA ALA A 866 -12.88 -10.59 -33.46
C ALA A 866 -12.48 -9.19 -33.95
N ALA A 867 -12.81 -8.86 -35.21
CA ALA A 867 -12.61 -7.53 -35.79
C ALA A 867 -13.40 -6.46 -35.03
N ALA A 868 -14.69 -6.69 -34.77
CA ALA A 868 -15.54 -5.73 -34.05
C ALA A 868 -15.06 -5.48 -32.60
N ALA A 869 -14.60 -6.51 -31.90
CA ALA A 869 -14.02 -6.38 -30.57
C ALA A 869 -12.68 -5.63 -30.59
N ALA A 870 -11.86 -5.88 -31.61
CA ALA A 870 -10.61 -5.16 -31.86
C ALA A 870 -10.84 -3.67 -32.16
N ASP A 871 -11.83 -3.35 -33.00
CA ASP A 871 -12.20 -1.96 -33.30
C ASP A 871 -12.74 -1.25 -32.06
N ALA A 872 -13.62 -1.89 -31.29
CA ALA A 872 -14.10 -1.33 -30.02
C ALA A 872 -12.96 -1.07 -29.03
N ALA A 873 -11.97 -1.97 -28.99
CA ALA A 873 -10.78 -1.80 -28.16
C ALA A 873 -9.90 -0.64 -28.64
N LEU A 874 -9.67 -0.51 -29.96
CA LEU A 874 -8.93 0.62 -30.53
C LEU A 874 -9.61 1.96 -30.21
N SER A 875 -10.92 2.07 -30.44
CA SER A 875 -11.68 3.29 -30.11
C SER A 875 -11.59 3.63 -28.62
N TRP A 876 -11.69 2.64 -27.74
CA TRP A 876 -11.51 2.85 -26.30
C TRP A 876 -10.09 3.33 -25.96
N LEU A 877 -9.05 2.72 -26.56
CA LEU A 877 -7.66 3.08 -26.34
C LEU A 877 -7.31 4.49 -26.84
N GLU A 878 -7.84 4.88 -28.00
CA GLU A 878 -7.65 6.20 -28.62
C GLU A 878 -8.24 7.32 -27.75
N LEU A 879 -9.43 7.11 -27.18
CA LEU A 879 -10.10 8.09 -26.29
C LEU A 879 -9.32 8.36 -25.00
N ARG A 880 -8.50 7.41 -24.54
CA ARG A 880 -7.91 7.43 -23.18
C ARG A 880 -6.46 7.93 -23.13
N GLY A 881 -5.82 8.13 -24.28
CA GLY A 881 -4.56 8.85 -24.40
C GLY A 881 -3.30 8.10 -23.92
N ALA A 882 -3.31 6.75 -23.96
CA ALA A 882 -2.18 5.88 -23.65
C ALA A 882 -1.70 5.99 -22.18
N ARG A 883 -2.53 5.53 -21.23
CA ARG A 883 -2.19 5.38 -19.81
C ARG A 883 -1.72 3.97 -19.48
N ASP A 884 -1.07 3.79 -18.33
CA ASP A 884 -0.58 2.49 -17.85
C ASP A 884 -1.71 1.44 -17.69
N ALA A 885 -2.90 1.87 -17.23
CA ALA A 885 -4.07 1.01 -17.08
C ALA A 885 -4.60 0.45 -18.43
N ASP A 886 -4.27 1.09 -19.54
CA ASP A 886 -4.75 0.71 -20.87
C ASP A 886 -3.96 -0.50 -21.44
N SER A 887 -2.80 -0.83 -20.83
CA SER A 887 -1.91 -1.91 -21.24
C SER A 887 -2.58 -3.29 -21.25
N PHE A 888 -3.60 -3.52 -20.41
CA PHE A 888 -4.29 -4.82 -20.35
C PHE A 888 -5.21 -5.08 -21.54
N VAL A 889 -5.95 -4.06 -21.99
CA VAL A 889 -6.83 -4.16 -23.17
C VAL A 889 -5.98 -4.27 -24.43
N LEU A 890 -4.94 -3.44 -24.54
CA LEU A 890 -3.99 -3.49 -25.65
C LEU A 890 -3.25 -4.84 -25.70
N SER A 891 -2.82 -5.38 -24.55
CA SER A 891 -2.21 -6.72 -24.47
C SER A 891 -3.18 -7.80 -24.96
N ALA A 892 -4.46 -7.72 -24.61
CA ALA A 892 -5.48 -8.68 -25.07
C ALA A 892 -5.70 -8.58 -26.59
N ALA A 893 -5.77 -7.36 -27.14
CA ALA A 893 -5.93 -7.15 -28.57
C ALA A 893 -4.71 -7.65 -29.37
N LEU A 894 -3.49 -7.38 -28.89
CA LEU A 894 -2.24 -7.80 -29.54
C LEU A 894 -2.04 -9.31 -29.58
N ARG A 895 -2.63 -10.06 -28.63
CA ARG A 895 -2.56 -11.53 -28.60
C ARG A 895 -3.37 -12.20 -29.70
N ARG A 896 -4.31 -11.50 -30.33
CA ARG A 896 -5.14 -12.06 -31.39
C ARG A 896 -4.36 -12.21 -32.68
N ASP A 897 -4.28 -13.43 -33.18
CA ASP A 897 -3.67 -13.84 -34.45
C ASP A 897 -4.71 -14.07 -35.57
N ASP A 898 -6.01 -14.04 -35.24
CA ASP A 898 -7.14 -14.29 -36.14
C ASP A 898 -7.78 -13.01 -36.73
N LEU A 899 -7.16 -11.86 -36.49
CA LEU A 899 -7.66 -10.56 -36.96
C LEU A 899 -7.47 -10.37 -38.48
N PRO A 900 -8.44 -9.75 -39.18
CA PRO A 900 -8.23 -9.33 -40.56
C PRO A 900 -7.06 -8.34 -40.68
N PRO A 901 -6.44 -8.21 -41.88
CA PRO A 901 -5.22 -7.43 -42.08
C PRO A 901 -5.31 -5.97 -41.60
N GLU A 902 -6.45 -5.31 -41.80
CA GLU A 902 -6.64 -3.90 -41.45
C GLU A 902 -6.72 -3.66 -39.92
N PRO A 903 -7.64 -4.28 -39.14
CA PRO A 903 -7.64 -4.18 -37.68
C PRO A 903 -6.31 -4.60 -37.05
N ARG A 904 -5.70 -5.67 -37.57
CA ARG A 904 -4.38 -6.15 -37.14
C ARG A 904 -3.31 -5.06 -37.27
N THR A 905 -3.26 -4.40 -38.43
CA THR A 905 -2.27 -3.34 -38.71
C THR A 905 -2.47 -2.15 -37.78
N ARG A 906 -3.72 -1.73 -37.56
CA ARG A 906 -4.05 -0.63 -36.64
C ARG A 906 -3.66 -0.94 -35.19
N ILE A 907 -3.92 -2.15 -34.69
CA ILE A 907 -3.54 -2.58 -33.33
C ILE A 907 -2.02 -2.62 -33.15
N VAL A 908 -1.29 -3.18 -34.12
CA VAL A 908 0.18 -3.25 -34.05
C VAL A 908 0.79 -1.85 -34.10
N ALA A 909 0.31 -0.98 -35.00
CA ALA A 909 0.76 0.40 -35.10
C ALA A 909 0.50 1.17 -33.80
N PHE A 910 -0.70 1.02 -33.21
CA PHE A 910 -1.04 1.62 -31.92
C PHE A 910 -0.14 1.09 -30.81
N GLY A 911 0.11 -0.23 -30.75
CA GLY A 911 0.99 -0.84 -29.76
C GLY A 911 2.42 -0.32 -29.80
N LEU A 912 2.98 -0.17 -31.00
CA LEU A 912 4.31 0.42 -31.20
C LEU A 912 4.35 1.91 -30.82
N ALA A 913 3.32 2.69 -31.19
CA ALA A 913 3.22 4.10 -30.80
C ALA A 913 3.09 4.27 -29.29
N TRP A 914 2.27 3.42 -28.65
CA TRP A 914 2.10 3.39 -27.20
C TRP A 914 3.42 3.08 -26.50
N LEU A 915 4.17 2.07 -26.96
CA LEU A 915 5.46 1.70 -26.38
C LEU A 915 6.51 2.81 -26.50
N ARG A 916 6.55 3.52 -27.64
CA ARG A 916 7.44 4.69 -27.81
C ARG A 916 7.14 5.80 -26.80
N LYS A 917 5.86 5.99 -26.43
CA LYS A 917 5.44 6.96 -25.42
C LYS A 917 5.71 6.47 -24.00
N ALA A 918 5.45 5.20 -23.73
CA ALA A 918 5.62 4.59 -22.41
C ALA A 918 7.09 4.38 -22.01
N ARG A 919 8.03 4.33 -22.97
CA ARG A 919 9.48 4.20 -22.71
C ARG A 919 9.81 3.04 -21.77
N ASP A 920 10.36 3.33 -20.59
CA ASP A 920 10.81 2.45 -19.52
C ASP A 920 9.74 2.26 -18.41
N HIS A 921 8.48 2.52 -18.71
CA HIS A 921 7.41 2.24 -17.76
C HIS A 921 7.26 0.71 -17.54
N THR A 922 7.15 0.30 -16.28
CA THR A 922 7.01 -1.13 -15.89
C THR A 922 5.87 -1.87 -16.61
N PRO A 923 4.67 -1.28 -16.84
CA PRO A 923 3.58 -1.94 -17.57
C PRO A 923 3.87 -2.26 -19.04
N ALA A 924 4.91 -1.68 -19.65
CA ALA A 924 5.26 -1.93 -21.06
C ALA A 924 5.55 -3.41 -21.35
N LYS A 925 6.01 -4.18 -20.35
CA LYS A 925 6.19 -5.65 -20.44
C LYS A 925 4.94 -6.39 -20.92
N PHE A 926 3.74 -5.90 -20.58
CA PHE A 926 2.48 -6.52 -20.97
C PHE A 926 2.13 -6.32 -22.45
N VAL A 927 2.68 -5.27 -23.08
CA VAL A 927 2.49 -4.94 -24.51
C VAL A 927 3.64 -5.53 -25.34
N LEU A 928 4.88 -5.45 -24.84
CA LEU A 928 6.06 -6.03 -25.50
C LEU A 928 5.94 -7.53 -25.73
N ARG A 929 5.55 -8.30 -24.71
CA ARG A 929 5.48 -9.76 -24.82
C ARG A 929 4.54 -10.25 -25.94
N PRO A 930 3.25 -9.86 -26.00
CA PRO A 930 2.38 -10.33 -27.07
C PRO A 930 2.84 -9.82 -28.43
N LEU A 931 3.34 -8.58 -28.53
CA LEU A 931 3.86 -8.03 -29.77
C LEU A 931 5.07 -8.85 -30.29
N LEU A 932 6.03 -9.17 -29.43
CA LEU A 932 7.21 -9.97 -29.78
C LEU A 932 6.86 -11.41 -30.19
N ARG A 933 5.73 -11.95 -29.72
CA ARG A 933 5.26 -13.31 -30.07
C ARG A 933 4.47 -13.37 -31.37
N ARG A 934 4.11 -12.24 -31.97
CA ARG A 934 3.43 -12.20 -33.26
C ARG A 934 4.36 -12.65 -34.38
N ALA A 935 3.93 -13.68 -35.11
CA ALA A 935 4.63 -14.22 -36.28
C ALA A 935 4.29 -13.43 -37.57
N ASP A 936 3.17 -12.71 -37.58
CA ASP A 936 2.65 -11.96 -38.71
C ASP A 936 3.17 -10.51 -38.79
N LEU A 937 4.21 -10.14 -38.00
CA LEU A 937 4.86 -8.82 -38.06
C LEU A 937 5.59 -8.59 -39.39
N THR A 938 5.44 -7.39 -39.96
CA THR A 938 6.34 -6.95 -41.04
C THR A 938 7.76 -6.84 -40.50
N ARG A 939 8.76 -6.86 -41.40
CA ARG A 939 10.16 -6.73 -40.99
C ARG A 939 10.44 -5.44 -40.22
N GLU A 940 9.79 -4.34 -40.60
CA GLU A 940 9.94 -3.04 -39.94
C GLU A 940 9.28 -3.00 -38.55
N GLU A 941 8.08 -3.58 -38.43
CA GLU A 941 7.38 -3.72 -37.14
C GLU A 941 8.17 -4.61 -36.17
N ALA A 942 8.71 -5.72 -36.69
CA ALA A 942 9.56 -6.65 -35.95
C ALA A 942 10.80 -5.95 -35.38
N ASN A 943 11.54 -5.24 -36.24
CA ASN A 943 12.73 -4.50 -35.85
C ASN A 943 12.40 -3.42 -34.81
N SER A 944 11.28 -2.70 -34.99
CA SER A 944 10.81 -1.71 -34.02
C SER A 944 10.49 -2.33 -32.67
N ALA A 945 9.79 -3.47 -32.64
CA ALA A 945 9.46 -4.18 -31.40
C ALA A 945 10.71 -4.70 -30.69
N THR A 946 11.67 -5.26 -31.43
CA THR A 946 12.97 -5.72 -30.90
C THR A 946 13.76 -4.56 -30.29
N ALA A 947 13.88 -3.42 -31.00
CA ALA A 947 14.60 -2.26 -30.51
C ALA A 947 13.99 -1.69 -29.22
N LEU A 948 12.64 -1.60 -29.16
CA LEU A 948 11.92 -1.17 -27.96
C LEU A 948 12.12 -2.16 -26.79
N ALA A 949 12.11 -3.46 -27.06
CA ALA A 949 12.35 -4.49 -26.05
C ALA A 949 13.77 -4.41 -25.46
N LEU A 950 14.80 -4.27 -26.31
CA LEU A 950 16.20 -4.13 -25.88
C LEU A 950 16.42 -2.84 -25.09
N ALA A 951 15.81 -1.72 -25.52
CA ALA A 951 15.86 -0.47 -24.77
C ALA A 951 15.22 -0.60 -23.38
N TRP A 952 14.05 -1.24 -23.30
CA TRP A 952 13.37 -1.50 -22.03
C TRP A 952 14.19 -2.44 -21.13
N LEU A 953 14.78 -3.50 -21.67
CA LEU A 953 15.66 -4.41 -20.92
C LEU A 953 16.91 -3.70 -20.36
N ARG A 954 17.48 -2.74 -21.10
CA ARG A 954 18.61 -1.92 -20.61
C ARG A 954 18.22 -1.04 -19.44
N ALA A 955 16.98 -0.50 -19.42
CA ALA A 955 16.50 0.34 -18.33
C ALA A 955 16.19 -0.45 -17.05
N HIS A 956 15.62 -1.66 -17.17
CA HIS A 956 15.17 -2.48 -16.03
C HIS A 956 16.20 -3.51 -15.53
N GLY A 957 17.35 -3.63 -16.22
CA GLY A 957 18.48 -4.46 -15.77
C GLY A 957 18.09 -5.91 -15.48
N THR A 958 18.29 -6.34 -14.23
CA THR A 958 18.00 -7.71 -13.76
C THR A 958 16.76 -7.79 -12.87
N GLU A 959 15.80 -6.86 -12.97
CA GLU A 959 14.53 -6.98 -12.26
C GLU A 959 13.81 -8.31 -12.56
N ARG A 960 13.06 -8.87 -11.60
CA ARG A 960 12.40 -10.18 -11.74
C ARG A 960 11.49 -10.26 -12.97
N ASP A 961 10.81 -9.17 -13.29
CA ASP A 961 9.85 -9.09 -14.39
C ASP A 961 10.49 -9.02 -15.78
N THR A 962 11.79 -8.72 -15.89
CA THR A 962 12.50 -8.68 -17.18
C THR A 962 12.54 -10.04 -17.86
N GLY A 963 12.54 -11.13 -17.07
CA GLY A 963 12.40 -12.50 -17.57
C GLY A 963 11.14 -12.72 -18.42
N PHE A 964 10.07 -11.93 -18.18
CA PHE A 964 8.84 -12.00 -18.97
C PHE A 964 9.02 -11.52 -20.41
N VAL A 965 9.86 -10.49 -20.63
CA VAL A 965 10.18 -9.92 -21.94
C VAL A 965 11.30 -10.73 -22.61
N LEU A 966 12.36 -11.10 -21.87
CA LEU A 966 13.46 -11.94 -22.35
C LEU A 966 12.96 -13.26 -22.94
N SER A 967 12.03 -13.92 -22.26
CA SER A 967 11.40 -15.17 -22.74
C SER A 967 10.76 -15.02 -24.12
N ALA A 968 10.14 -13.87 -24.43
CA ALA A 968 9.52 -13.64 -25.73
C ALA A 968 10.52 -13.14 -26.78
N LEU A 969 11.50 -12.31 -26.40
CA LEU A 969 12.53 -11.82 -27.30
C LEU A 969 13.42 -12.97 -27.80
N LEU A 970 13.90 -13.82 -26.89
CA LEU A 970 14.76 -14.97 -27.23
C LEU A 970 14.07 -15.99 -28.12
N GLY A 971 12.76 -16.18 -27.95
CA GLY A 971 11.95 -17.08 -28.78
C GLY A 971 11.63 -16.52 -30.17
N ARG A 972 12.02 -15.26 -30.47
CA ARG A 972 11.70 -14.63 -31.75
C ARG A 972 12.67 -15.08 -32.86
N PRO A 973 12.16 -15.54 -34.02
CA PRO A 973 13.00 -15.81 -35.18
C PRO A 973 13.42 -14.50 -35.87
N GLY A 974 14.55 -14.53 -36.57
CA GLY A 974 15.01 -13.42 -37.42
C GLY A 974 15.68 -12.25 -36.68
N LEU A 975 16.13 -12.45 -35.44
CA LEU A 975 17.04 -11.51 -34.76
C LEU A 975 18.40 -11.46 -35.47
N GLY A 976 18.99 -10.27 -35.57
CA GLY A 976 20.35 -10.10 -36.09
C GLY A 976 21.41 -10.62 -35.11
N PRO A 977 22.64 -10.95 -35.56
CA PRO A 977 23.69 -11.51 -34.69
C PRO A 977 23.99 -10.67 -33.43
N GLU A 978 24.02 -9.34 -33.57
CA GLU A 978 24.23 -8.43 -32.44
C GLU A 978 23.05 -8.42 -31.46
N GLU A 979 21.81 -8.49 -31.96
CA GLU A 979 20.60 -8.53 -31.12
C GLU A 979 20.54 -9.86 -30.34
N VAL A 980 20.92 -10.97 -30.98
CA VAL A 980 21.03 -12.29 -30.33
C VAL A 980 22.07 -12.25 -29.23
N ARG A 981 23.24 -11.65 -29.49
CA ARG A 981 24.31 -11.48 -28.51
C ARG A 981 23.86 -10.62 -27.33
N GLU A 982 23.21 -9.48 -27.57
CA GLU A 982 22.72 -8.58 -26.52
C GLU A 982 21.59 -9.22 -25.68
N ALA A 983 20.62 -9.87 -26.33
CA ALA A 983 19.54 -10.57 -25.65
C ALA A 983 20.08 -11.76 -24.82
N GLY A 984 21.04 -12.52 -25.39
CA GLY A 984 21.71 -13.61 -24.70
C GLY A 984 22.49 -13.15 -23.46
N GLN A 985 23.30 -12.09 -23.58
CA GLN A 985 24.01 -11.51 -22.43
C GLN A 985 23.05 -10.95 -21.37
N SER A 986 21.96 -10.31 -21.78
CA SER A 986 20.93 -9.83 -20.86
C SER A 986 20.25 -10.98 -20.11
N ALA A 987 19.98 -12.08 -20.81
CA ALA A 987 19.44 -13.29 -20.22
C ALA A 987 20.41 -13.93 -19.21
N LEU A 988 21.70 -14.01 -19.54
CA LEU A 988 22.72 -14.55 -18.64
C LEU A 988 22.91 -13.69 -17.40
N ARG A 989 22.92 -12.35 -17.52
CA ARG A 989 22.92 -11.44 -16.36
C ARG A 989 21.71 -11.66 -15.47
N TRP A 990 20.52 -11.77 -16.06
CA TRP A 990 19.30 -12.05 -15.31
C TRP A 990 19.34 -13.41 -14.63
N LEU A 991 19.86 -14.44 -15.30
CA LEU A 991 20.06 -15.78 -14.73
C LEU A 991 21.13 -15.79 -13.64
N GLY A 992 22.15 -14.94 -13.69
CA GLY A 992 23.10 -14.79 -12.59
C GLY A 992 22.43 -14.35 -11.28
N THR A 993 21.35 -13.57 -11.35
CA THR A 993 20.58 -13.10 -10.18
C THR A 993 19.41 -14.02 -9.83
N HIS A 994 18.66 -14.52 -10.82
CA HIS A 994 17.40 -15.27 -10.63
C HIS A 994 17.47 -16.73 -11.06
N GLY A 995 18.65 -17.22 -11.41
CA GLY A 995 18.87 -18.54 -12.03
C GLY A 995 18.61 -19.73 -11.13
N THR A 996 18.38 -19.54 -9.84
CA THR A 996 17.96 -20.59 -8.89
C THR A 996 16.43 -20.63 -8.70
N HIS A 997 15.70 -19.65 -9.24
CA HIS A 997 14.24 -19.56 -9.10
C HIS A 997 13.50 -20.44 -10.11
N ALA A 998 12.33 -20.98 -9.75
CA ALA A 998 11.49 -21.82 -10.62
C ALA A 998 11.14 -21.17 -11.98
N SER A 999 11.04 -19.85 -12.03
CA SER A 999 10.75 -19.10 -13.26
C SER A 999 11.92 -19.03 -14.25
N ALA A 1000 13.15 -19.37 -13.84
CA ALA A 1000 14.33 -19.30 -14.70
C ALA A 1000 14.22 -20.19 -15.94
N ARG A 1001 13.50 -21.31 -15.84
CA ARG A 1001 13.19 -22.20 -16.98
C ARG A 1001 12.57 -21.46 -18.17
N HIS A 1002 11.80 -20.40 -17.92
CA HIS A 1002 11.11 -19.65 -18.98
C HIS A 1002 12.06 -18.75 -19.79
N VAL A 1003 13.26 -18.49 -19.27
CA VAL A 1003 14.36 -17.78 -19.97
C VAL A 1003 15.39 -18.78 -20.49
N LEU A 1004 15.75 -19.79 -19.70
CA LEU A 1004 16.69 -20.86 -20.08
C LEU A 1004 16.24 -21.62 -21.32
N ARG A 1005 14.96 -22.04 -21.37
CA ARG A 1005 14.44 -22.82 -22.51
C ARG A 1005 14.60 -22.07 -23.84
N PRO A 1006 14.03 -20.86 -24.03
CA PRO A 1006 14.19 -20.17 -25.30
C PRO A 1006 15.65 -19.76 -25.58
N LEU A 1007 16.48 -19.51 -24.55
CA LEU A 1007 17.92 -19.27 -24.75
C LEU A 1007 18.61 -20.51 -25.34
N LEU A 1008 18.40 -21.68 -24.74
CA LEU A 1008 18.99 -22.95 -25.17
C LEU A 1008 18.34 -23.52 -26.45
N GLU A 1009 17.17 -23.05 -26.85
CA GLU A 1009 16.55 -23.42 -28.13
C GLU A 1009 17.23 -22.72 -29.32
N ARG A 1010 17.93 -21.61 -29.10
CA ARG A 1010 18.62 -20.86 -30.17
C ARG A 1010 19.86 -21.58 -30.71
N ASP A 1011 19.91 -21.82 -32.02
CA ASP A 1011 21.06 -22.42 -32.71
C ASP A 1011 22.11 -21.39 -33.17
N ASP A 1012 21.80 -20.11 -33.10
CA ASP A 1012 22.62 -18.99 -33.56
C ASP A 1012 23.34 -18.23 -32.42
N LEU A 1013 23.40 -18.83 -31.22
CA LEU A 1013 24.19 -18.30 -30.12
C LEU A 1013 25.69 -18.43 -30.41
N GLY A 1014 26.44 -17.38 -30.07
CA GLY A 1014 27.90 -17.45 -30.02
C GLY A 1014 28.37 -18.52 -29.01
N PRO A 1015 29.56 -19.12 -29.23
CA PRO A 1015 30.04 -20.25 -28.43
C PRO A 1015 30.21 -19.91 -26.93
N GLU A 1016 30.58 -18.67 -26.61
CA GLU A 1016 30.72 -18.19 -25.23
C GLU A 1016 29.37 -18.13 -24.51
N VAL A 1017 28.40 -17.43 -25.10
CA VAL A 1017 27.02 -17.30 -24.56
C VAL A 1017 26.35 -18.66 -24.43
N LEU A 1018 26.59 -19.58 -25.36
CA LEU A 1018 26.08 -20.95 -25.28
C LEU A 1018 26.68 -21.72 -24.10
N ALA A 1019 28.00 -21.62 -23.87
CA ALA A 1019 28.66 -22.28 -22.76
C ALA A 1019 28.15 -21.77 -21.40
N GLU A 1020 28.00 -20.45 -21.26
CA GLU A 1020 27.42 -19.83 -20.07
C GLU A 1020 25.94 -20.21 -19.87
N ALA A 1021 25.16 -20.28 -20.95
CA ALA A 1021 23.75 -20.71 -20.89
C ALA A 1021 23.61 -22.17 -20.42
N VAL A 1022 24.50 -23.06 -20.88
CA VAL A 1022 24.57 -24.44 -20.41
C VAL A 1022 24.94 -24.49 -18.93
N ALA A 1023 25.98 -23.75 -18.52
CA ALA A 1023 26.40 -23.69 -17.11
C ALA A 1023 25.26 -23.18 -16.19
N ALA A 1024 24.55 -22.13 -16.60
CA ALA A 1024 23.40 -21.61 -15.87
C ALA A 1024 22.24 -22.63 -15.79
N GLY A 1025 22.03 -23.43 -16.84
CA GLY A 1025 21.02 -24.48 -16.82
C GLY A 1025 21.41 -25.71 -15.98
N GLU A 1026 22.69 -26.06 -15.94
CA GLU A 1026 23.21 -27.07 -15.01
C GLU A 1026 23.09 -26.61 -13.55
N GLU A 1027 23.39 -25.33 -13.28
CA GLU A 1027 23.20 -24.69 -11.96
C GLU A 1027 21.73 -24.73 -11.53
N TRP A 1028 20.81 -24.31 -12.40
CA TRP A 1028 19.37 -24.37 -12.13
C TRP A 1028 18.92 -25.81 -11.87
N THR A 1029 19.44 -26.78 -12.62
CA THR A 1029 19.10 -28.21 -12.41
C THR A 1029 19.56 -28.70 -11.04
N ARG A 1030 20.71 -28.23 -10.56
CA ARG A 1030 21.29 -28.61 -9.26
C ARG A 1030 20.59 -27.92 -8.08
N THR A 1031 20.18 -26.67 -8.27
CA THR A 1031 19.59 -25.81 -7.23
C THR A 1031 18.06 -25.78 -7.25
N ARG A 1032 17.42 -26.49 -8.19
CA ARG A 1032 15.95 -26.53 -8.31
C ARG A 1032 15.31 -27.01 -6.99
N PRO A 1033 14.22 -26.36 -6.53
CA PRO A 1033 13.43 -26.86 -5.41
C PRO A 1033 12.95 -28.30 -5.64
N PRO A 1034 13.06 -29.19 -4.62
CA PRO A 1034 12.76 -30.62 -4.73
C PRO A 1034 11.29 -30.95 -5.00
N ASP A 1035 10.39 -30.01 -4.71
CA ASP A 1035 8.93 -30.08 -4.84
C ASP A 1035 8.41 -29.76 -6.26
N GLU A 1036 9.28 -29.27 -7.15
CA GLU A 1036 8.93 -29.04 -8.55
C GLU A 1036 9.20 -30.29 -9.40
N ARG A 1037 8.29 -30.67 -10.33
CA ARG A 1037 8.51 -31.84 -11.20
C ARG A 1037 9.73 -31.60 -12.12
N PRO A 1038 10.55 -32.63 -12.40
CA PRO A 1038 11.64 -32.51 -13.36
C PRO A 1038 11.13 -32.11 -14.74
N ASP A 1039 11.59 -30.96 -15.23
CA ASP A 1039 11.40 -30.54 -16.61
C ASP A 1039 12.30 -31.39 -17.51
N THR A 1040 11.77 -32.54 -17.91
CA THR A 1040 12.51 -33.59 -18.63
C THR A 1040 12.95 -33.07 -20.00
N ASP A 1041 12.11 -32.27 -20.66
CA ASP A 1041 12.41 -31.64 -21.94
C ASP A 1041 13.58 -30.66 -21.84
N LEU A 1042 13.60 -29.80 -20.81
CA LEU A 1042 14.70 -28.89 -20.56
C LEU A 1042 16.00 -29.65 -20.21
N GLY A 1043 15.90 -30.73 -19.44
CA GLY A 1043 17.04 -31.59 -19.14
C GLY A 1043 17.63 -32.28 -20.37
N GLU A 1044 16.80 -32.72 -21.31
CA GLU A 1044 17.26 -33.29 -22.59
C GLU A 1044 17.89 -32.23 -23.49
N LEU A 1045 17.25 -31.06 -23.59
CA LEU A 1045 17.80 -29.91 -24.30
C LEU A 1045 19.17 -29.51 -23.75
N LEU A 1046 19.32 -29.46 -22.42
CA LEU A 1046 20.58 -29.19 -21.74
C LEU A 1046 21.64 -30.24 -22.08
N ARG A 1047 21.33 -31.54 -22.03
CA ARG A 1047 22.29 -32.59 -22.42
C ARG A 1047 22.73 -32.45 -23.88
N ARG A 1048 21.78 -32.18 -24.79
CA ARG A 1048 22.06 -31.96 -26.21
C ARG A 1048 22.96 -30.75 -26.44
N ARG A 1049 22.74 -29.66 -25.69
CA ARG A 1049 23.52 -28.42 -25.79
C ARG A 1049 24.87 -28.52 -25.08
N ALA A 1050 24.97 -29.21 -23.96
CA ALA A 1050 26.21 -29.48 -23.25
C ALA A 1050 27.19 -30.31 -24.09
N GLY A 1051 26.68 -31.28 -24.87
CA GLY A 1051 27.48 -32.00 -25.86
C GLY A 1051 28.09 -31.11 -26.95
N ARG A 1052 27.48 -29.95 -27.25
CA ARG A 1052 28.02 -28.93 -28.15
C ARG A 1052 28.88 -27.87 -27.45
N ALA A 1053 28.71 -27.68 -26.14
CA ALA A 1053 29.47 -26.70 -25.34
C ALA A 1053 30.83 -27.24 -24.83
N GLY A 1054 31.02 -28.56 -24.78
CA GLY A 1054 32.29 -29.23 -24.50
C GLY A 1054 32.73 -29.16 -23.03
N ARG A 1055 32.65 -30.29 -22.31
CA ARG A 1055 33.36 -30.49 -21.03
C ARG A 1055 34.86 -30.28 -21.27
N ARG A 1056 35.46 -29.23 -20.70
CA ARG A 1056 36.88 -28.95 -20.95
C ARG A 1056 37.77 -29.51 -19.84
N GLU A 1057 38.49 -30.57 -20.16
CA GLU A 1057 39.65 -31.07 -19.40
C GLU A 1057 40.70 -29.96 -19.22
N ARG A 1058 41.40 -29.96 -18.09
CA ARG A 1058 42.43 -29.00 -17.70
C ARG A 1058 43.71 -29.73 -17.35
N ILE A 1059 44.85 -29.08 -17.53
CA ILE A 1059 46.16 -29.60 -17.15
C ILE A 1059 46.70 -28.73 -16.01
N ILE A 1060 47.18 -29.35 -14.94
CA ILE A 1060 47.86 -28.68 -13.83
C ILE A 1060 49.32 -29.10 -13.86
N LEU A 1061 50.22 -28.12 -13.88
CA LEU A 1061 51.65 -28.29 -13.75
C LEU A 1061 52.10 -27.62 -12.46
N MET A 1062 52.86 -28.32 -11.63
CA MET A 1062 53.49 -27.77 -10.44
C MET A 1062 54.99 -27.84 -10.60
N ALA A 1063 55.69 -26.76 -10.33
CA ALA A 1063 57.14 -26.69 -10.43
C ALA A 1063 57.77 -26.06 -9.20
N GLU A 1064 58.97 -26.52 -8.85
CA GLU A 1064 59.78 -26.04 -7.73
C GLU A 1064 61.26 -26.00 -8.17
N ILE A 1065 62.01 -24.99 -7.71
CA ILE A 1065 63.48 -24.98 -7.79
C ILE A 1065 64.04 -25.63 -6.52
N VAL A 1066 64.96 -26.58 -6.67
CA VAL A 1066 65.61 -27.25 -5.54
C VAL A 1066 66.54 -26.29 -4.79
N GLY A 1067 66.13 -25.83 -3.61
CA GLY A 1067 66.89 -24.91 -2.74
C GLY A 1067 67.88 -25.59 -1.77
N HIS A 1068 68.73 -24.78 -1.12
CA HIS A 1068 69.59 -25.18 0.00
C HIS A 1068 68.91 -24.88 1.35
N ALA A 1069 69.21 -25.65 2.39
CA ALA A 1069 68.48 -25.62 3.67
C ALA A 1069 68.66 -24.33 4.52
N GLU A 1070 69.51 -23.39 4.09
CA GLU A 1070 69.79 -22.13 4.79
C GLU A 1070 69.78 -20.97 3.79
N GLU A 1071 68.62 -20.37 3.54
CA GLU A 1071 68.45 -19.27 2.59
C GLU A 1071 67.74 -18.09 3.26
N THR A 1072 68.13 -16.89 2.84
CA THR A 1072 67.53 -15.62 3.29
C THR A 1072 66.23 -15.32 2.52
N GLU A 1073 65.36 -14.46 3.08
CA GLU A 1073 64.10 -14.03 2.41
C GLU A 1073 64.34 -13.43 1.01
N VAL A 1074 65.47 -12.74 0.80
CA VAL A 1074 65.84 -12.14 -0.48
C VAL A 1074 66.18 -13.23 -1.51
N GLU A 1075 66.95 -14.25 -1.12
CA GLU A 1075 67.30 -15.38 -1.99
C GLU A 1075 66.06 -16.22 -2.35
N ALA A 1076 65.10 -16.35 -1.42
CA ALA A 1076 63.83 -17.01 -1.68
C ALA A 1076 62.97 -16.24 -2.72
N ALA A 1077 62.94 -14.90 -2.64
CA ALA A 1077 62.23 -14.06 -3.60
C ALA A 1077 62.87 -14.07 -5.00
N GLU A 1078 64.20 -14.03 -5.08
CA GLU A 1078 64.93 -14.14 -6.35
C GLU A 1078 64.71 -15.51 -7.04
N ARG A 1079 64.62 -16.58 -6.24
CA ARG A 1079 64.30 -17.92 -6.74
C ARG A 1079 62.87 -18.02 -7.26
N ALA A 1080 61.89 -17.49 -6.54
CA ALA A 1080 60.50 -17.46 -7.00
C ALA A 1080 60.36 -16.69 -8.32
N SER A 1081 61.06 -15.56 -8.46
CA SER A 1081 61.13 -14.78 -9.70
C SER A 1081 61.77 -15.57 -10.86
N SER A 1082 62.87 -16.27 -10.58
CA SER A 1082 63.57 -17.11 -11.56
C SER A 1082 62.70 -18.28 -12.06
N LEU A 1083 61.97 -18.94 -11.16
CA LEU A 1083 61.04 -20.02 -11.51
C LEU A 1083 59.90 -19.52 -12.40
N SER A 1084 59.29 -18.40 -12.03
CA SER A 1084 58.18 -17.82 -12.80
C SER A 1084 58.61 -17.37 -14.19
N SER A 1085 59.83 -16.82 -14.30
CA SER A 1085 60.44 -16.48 -15.59
C SER A 1085 60.61 -17.71 -16.49
N VAL A 1086 61.19 -18.80 -15.96
CA VAL A 1086 61.41 -20.04 -16.72
C VAL A 1086 60.09 -20.68 -17.18
N LEU A 1087 59.09 -20.76 -16.30
CA LEU A 1087 57.76 -21.28 -16.64
C LEU A 1087 57.12 -20.43 -17.73
N THR A 1088 57.17 -19.10 -17.59
CA THR A 1088 56.58 -18.17 -18.54
C THR A 1088 57.20 -18.28 -19.93
N GLU A 1089 58.54 -18.33 -20.02
CA GLU A 1089 59.23 -18.44 -21.31
C GLU A 1089 58.97 -19.78 -22.00
N ALA A 1090 58.98 -20.89 -21.26
CA ALA A 1090 58.63 -22.20 -21.81
C ALA A 1090 57.17 -22.26 -22.34
N LEU A 1091 56.23 -21.65 -21.62
CA LEU A 1091 54.81 -21.65 -22.01
C LEU A 1091 54.54 -20.71 -23.21
N LYS A 1092 55.25 -19.58 -23.31
CA LYS A 1092 55.14 -18.63 -24.45
C LYS A 1092 55.55 -19.25 -25.79
N LEU A 1093 56.44 -20.24 -25.79
CA LEU A 1093 56.82 -20.95 -27.02
C LEU A 1093 55.62 -21.68 -27.66
N ARG A 1094 54.54 -21.94 -26.91
CA ARG A 1094 53.31 -22.56 -27.40
C ARG A 1094 52.26 -21.50 -27.72
N LYS A 1095 52.25 -21.02 -28.97
CA LYS A 1095 51.25 -20.06 -29.46
C LYS A 1095 49.83 -20.57 -29.25
N GLY A 1096 48.97 -19.72 -28.70
CA GLY A 1096 47.54 -20.01 -28.49
C GLY A 1096 47.21 -20.80 -27.23
N LEU A 1097 48.20 -21.12 -26.39
CA LEU A 1097 47.97 -21.77 -25.10
C LEU A 1097 47.53 -20.74 -24.06
N PHE A 1098 46.37 -20.96 -23.42
CA PHE A 1098 45.92 -20.16 -22.29
C PHE A 1098 46.35 -20.81 -20.99
N TRP A 1099 46.78 -20.00 -20.04
CA TRP A 1099 47.32 -20.42 -18.76
C TRP A 1099 47.14 -19.37 -17.65
N GLU A 1100 47.20 -19.81 -16.41
CA GLU A 1100 47.22 -18.96 -15.22
C GLU A 1100 48.22 -19.58 -14.23
N SER A 1101 48.94 -18.77 -13.46
CA SER A 1101 49.86 -19.28 -12.44
C SER A 1101 49.66 -18.64 -11.07
N TRP A 1102 50.01 -19.39 -10.02
CA TRP A 1102 49.94 -18.97 -8.61
C TRP A 1102 51.14 -19.50 -7.84
N HIS A 1103 51.67 -18.70 -6.92
CA HIS A 1103 52.69 -19.13 -5.98
C HIS A 1103 52.09 -19.97 -4.85
N THR A 1104 52.71 -21.12 -4.55
CA THR A 1104 52.24 -22.07 -3.53
C THR A 1104 53.15 -22.13 -2.29
N GLY A 1105 53.99 -21.10 -2.08
CA GLY A 1105 54.98 -21.04 -0.99
C GLY A 1105 56.28 -21.74 -1.36
N ASP A 1106 56.22 -23.05 -1.61
CA ASP A 1106 57.40 -23.89 -1.93
C ASP A 1106 57.63 -24.07 -3.45
N GLY A 1107 56.82 -23.41 -4.29
CA GLY A 1107 56.86 -23.55 -5.75
C GLY A 1107 55.81 -22.71 -6.46
N GLU A 1108 55.57 -23.00 -7.74
CA GLU A 1108 54.57 -22.35 -8.58
C GLU A 1108 53.66 -23.40 -9.23
N MET A 1109 52.35 -23.14 -9.15
CA MET A 1109 51.33 -23.93 -9.81
C MET A 1109 50.84 -23.19 -11.05
N VAL A 1110 50.83 -23.88 -12.18
CA VAL A 1110 50.32 -23.41 -13.46
C VAL A 1110 49.11 -24.25 -13.86
N LEU A 1111 48.00 -23.59 -14.17
CA LEU A 1111 46.86 -24.21 -14.82
C LEU A 1111 46.89 -23.89 -16.32
N ILE A 1112 46.80 -24.92 -17.15
CA ILE A 1112 46.82 -24.82 -18.59
C ILE A 1112 45.44 -25.22 -19.15
N VAL A 1113 44.91 -24.36 -20.03
CA VAL A 1113 43.65 -24.55 -20.74
C VAL A 1113 43.96 -24.84 -22.22
N PRO A 1114 43.90 -26.11 -22.66
CA PRO A 1114 44.10 -26.44 -24.06
C PRO A 1114 42.90 -25.92 -24.87
N HIS A 1115 43.05 -24.78 -25.55
CA HIS A 1115 42.02 -24.22 -26.40
C HIS A 1115 42.19 -24.71 -27.85
N GLN A 1116 41.19 -25.44 -28.35
CA GLN A 1116 40.95 -25.78 -29.77
C GLN A 1116 42.05 -26.44 -30.63
N ALA A 1117 43.29 -26.61 -30.15
CA ALA A 1117 44.32 -27.40 -30.82
C ALA A 1117 44.53 -28.74 -30.09
N ARG A 1118 44.47 -29.85 -30.83
CA ARG A 1118 44.99 -31.15 -30.36
C ARG A 1118 46.52 -31.03 -30.29
N TYR A 1119 47.04 -30.49 -29.20
CA TYR A 1119 48.48 -30.50 -28.93
C TYR A 1119 48.90 -31.94 -28.59
N ALA A 1120 49.13 -32.76 -29.62
CA ALA A 1120 49.87 -34.00 -29.45
C ALA A 1120 51.25 -33.65 -28.88
N HIS A 1121 51.70 -34.39 -27.87
CA HIS A 1121 53.02 -34.22 -27.24
C HIS A 1121 53.25 -32.89 -26.49
N LEU A 1122 52.18 -32.15 -26.15
CA LEU A 1122 52.26 -30.93 -25.33
C LEU A 1122 53.13 -31.09 -24.09
N ILE A 1123 52.89 -32.15 -23.31
CA ILE A 1123 53.57 -32.36 -22.03
C ILE A 1123 55.06 -32.71 -22.26
N PRO A 1124 55.43 -33.69 -23.10
CA PRO A 1124 56.82 -33.93 -23.45
C PRO A 1124 57.56 -32.69 -23.95
N ASP A 1125 56.96 -31.93 -24.88
CA ASP A 1125 57.61 -30.75 -25.44
C ASP A 1125 57.80 -29.66 -24.37
N LEU A 1126 56.82 -29.47 -23.49
CA LEU A 1126 56.91 -28.51 -22.39
C LEU A 1126 57.99 -28.91 -21.38
N LEU A 1127 58.12 -30.20 -21.08
CA LEU A 1127 59.18 -30.70 -20.18
C LEU A 1127 60.58 -30.51 -20.78
N MET A 1128 60.73 -30.67 -22.10
CA MET A 1128 62.00 -30.39 -22.78
C MET A 1128 62.34 -28.89 -22.77
N ASP A 1129 61.38 -28.02 -23.06
CA ASP A 1129 61.61 -26.57 -22.96
C ASP A 1129 62.00 -26.15 -21.55
N LEU A 1130 61.33 -26.69 -20.53
CA LEU A 1130 61.67 -26.43 -19.13
C LEU A 1130 63.08 -26.93 -18.79
N HIS A 1131 63.50 -28.07 -19.34
CA HIS A 1131 64.86 -28.57 -19.19
C HIS A 1131 65.88 -27.60 -19.80
N ASP A 1132 65.66 -27.15 -21.04
CA ASP A 1132 66.57 -26.25 -21.75
C ASP A 1132 66.71 -24.90 -21.03
N HIS A 1133 65.60 -24.34 -20.54
CA HIS A 1133 65.63 -23.12 -19.75
C HIS A 1133 66.28 -23.33 -18.38
N ALA A 1134 66.08 -24.49 -17.74
CA ALA A 1134 66.77 -24.84 -16.48
C ALA A 1134 68.28 -25.00 -16.69
N VAL A 1135 68.72 -25.53 -17.84
CA VAL A 1135 70.14 -25.59 -18.21
C VAL A 1135 70.69 -24.19 -18.42
N ALA A 1136 69.99 -23.34 -19.17
CA ALA A 1136 70.43 -21.96 -19.45
C ALA A 1136 70.51 -21.10 -18.19
N GLY A 1137 69.58 -21.27 -17.25
CA GLY A 1137 69.53 -20.54 -15.98
C GLY A 1137 70.36 -21.13 -14.84
N ASP A 1138 71.12 -22.20 -15.09
CA ASP A 1138 71.82 -23.01 -14.07
C ASP A 1138 70.91 -23.51 -12.92
N LEU A 1139 69.63 -23.77 -13.21
CA LEU A 1139 68.62 -24.18 -12.24
C LEU A 1139 68.48 -25.70 -12.14
N ARG A 1140 67.84 -26.14 -11.06
CA ARG A 1140 67.38 -27.53 -10.87
C ARG A 1140 65.90 -27.53 -10.53
N LEU A 1141 65.11 -28.17 -11.38
CA LEU A 1141 63.66 -28.17 -11.30
C LEU A 1141 63.09 -29.54 -10.91
N ARG A 1142 62.03 -29.51 -10.11
CA ARG A 1142 61.11 -30.63 -9.90
C ARG A 1142 59.75 -30.25 -10.45
N VAL A 1143 59.16 -31.11 -11.28
CA VAL A 1143 57.89 -30.84 -11.93
C VAL A 1143 56.92 -31.99 -11.73
N ALA A 1144 55.68 -31.68 -11.37
CA ALA A 1144 54.57 -32.62 -11.34
C ALA A 1144 53.46 -32.20 -12.31
N VAL A 1145 52.89 -33.13 -13.07
CA VAL A 1145 51.81 -32.83 -14.04
C VAL A 1145 50.64 -33.79 -13.89
N HIS A 1146 49.44 -33.24 -13.85
CA HIS A 1146 48.18 -33.98 -13.81
C HIS A 1146 47.11 -33.34 -14.71
N CYS A 1147 46.13 -34.11 -15.19
CA CYS A 1147 45.01 -33.60 -15.99
C CYS A 1147 43.67 -34.11 -15.45
N GLY A 1148 42.64 -33.27 -15.56
CA GLY A 1148 41.31 -33.59 -15.06
C GLY A 1148 40.38 -32.38 -15.08
N THR A 1149 39.26 -32.49 -14.36
CA THR A 1149 38.27 -31.40 -14.25
C THR A 1149 38.53 -30.54 -13.03
N VAL A 1150 38.63 -29.22 -13.23
CA VAL A 1150 38.84 -28.25 -12.15
C VAL A 1150 37.60 -27.37 -11.99
N SER A 1151 37.10 -27.25 -10.77
CA SER A 1151 36.02 -26.33 -10.40
C SER A 1151 36.61 -25.08 -9.75
N GLY A 1152 36.00 -23.93 -10.01
CA GLY A 1152 36.40 -22.66 -9.40
C GLY A 1152 35.25 -22.05 -8.63
N ASP A 1153 35.54 -21.52 -7.44
CA ASP A 1153 34.71 -20.52 -6.78
C ASP A 1153 35.54 -19.22 -6.63
N GLY A 1154 34.88 -18.11 -6.27
CA GLY A 1154 35.53 -16.80 -6.12
C GLY A 1154 36.62 -16.73 -5.02
N LEU A 1155 36.91 -17.83 -4.33
CA LEU A 1155 37.92 -17.95 -3.27
C LEU A 1155 39.12 -18.82 -3.67
N GLY A 1156 39.08 -19.51 -4.81
CA GLY A 1156 40.21 -20.28 -5.33
C GLY A 1156 39.80 -21.42 -6.27
N ARG A 1157 40.80 -22.18 -6.74
CA ARG A 1157 40.56 -23.39 -7.52
C ARG A 1157 40.54 -24.60 -6.60
N GLN A 1158 39.45 -25.37 -6.63
CA GLN A 1158 39.25 -26.53 -5.76
C GLN A 1158 38.90 -27.76 -6.61
N GLY A 1159 39.23 -28.94 -6.07
CA GLY A 1159 38.86 -30.21 -6.69
C GLY A 1159 39.94 -31.28 -6.58
N GLU A 1160 39.52 -32.51 -6.83
CA GLU A 1160 40.36 -33.72 -6.78
C GLU A 1160 41.60 -33.63 -7.68
N THR A 1161 41.48 -32.98 -8.85
CA THR A 1161 42.60 -32.74 -9.75
C THR A 1161 43.68 -31.83 -9.13
N VAL A 1162 43.30 -30.80 -8.37
CA VAL A 1162 44.27 -29.90 -7.69
C VAL A 1162 44.96 -30.62 -6.53
N VAL A 1163 44.21 -31.45 -5.79
CA VAL A 1163 44.74 -32.25 -4.68
C VAL A 1163 45.75 -33.28 -5.22
N THR A 1164 45.40 -33.98 -6.29
CA THR A 1164 46.26 -34.98 -6.93
C THR A 1164 47.57 -34.36 -7.43
N ALA A 1165 47.50 -33.21 -8.09
CA ALA A 1165 48.71 -32.49 -8.52
C ALA A 1165 49.63 -32.15 -7.34
N HIS A 1166 49.08 -31.63 -6.24
CA HIS A 1166 49.86 -31.33 -5.02
C HIS A 1166 50.50 -32.59 -4.42
N ARG A 1167 49.76 -33.71 -4.36
CA ARG A 1167 50.28 -34.98 -3.82
C ARG A 1167 51.42 -35.54 -4.65
N LEU A 1168 51.35 -35.41 -5.98
CA LEU A 1168 52.42 -35.81 -6.89
C LEU A 1168 53.68 -34.93 -6.70
N ALA A 1169 53.50 -33.61 -6.58
CA ALA A 1169 54.60 -32.66 -6.34
C ALA A 1169 55.30 -32.93 -4.99
N ASP A 1170 54.52 -33.18 -3.93
CA ASP A 1170 55.04 -33.47 -2.59
C ASP A 1170 55.63 -34.88 -2.42
N SER A 1171 55.53 -35.74 -3.44
CA SER A 1171 55.84 -37.15 -3.31
C SER A 1171 57.32 -37.43 -2.97
N PRO A 1172 57.61 -38.43 -2.13
CA PRO A 1172 58.99 -38.90 -1.90
C PRO A 1172 59.67 -39.34 -3.20
N VAL A 1173 58.88 -39.84 -4.16
CA VAL A 1173 59.32 -40.30 -5.47
C VAL A 1173 59.96 -39.17 -6.28
N LEU A 1174 59.38 -37.97 -6.25
CA LEU A 1174 59.93 -36.77 -6.89
C LEU A 1174 61.03 -36.11 -6.03
N ARG A 1175 60.84 -36.03 -4.71
CA ARG A 1175 61.80 -35.38 -3.80
C ARG A 1175 63.14 -36.11 -3.69
N LYS A 1176 63.16 -37.45 -3.78
CA LYS A 1176 64.38 -38.28 -3.73
C LYS A 1176 65.02 -38.55 -5.09
N ALA A 1177 64.53 -37.92 -6.17
CA ALA A 1177 65.11 -38.11 -7.50
C ALA A 1177 66.59 -37.65 -7.55
N PRO A 1178 67.45 -38.33 -8.34
CA PRO A 1178 68.88 -38.01 -8.45
C PRO A 1178 69.10 -36.59 -8.99
N ARG A 1179 70.30 -36.05 -8.77
CA ARG A 1179 70.68 -34.66 -9.04
C ARG A 1179 70.80 -34.34 -10.54
N SER A 1180 69.68 -34.31 -11.26
CA SER A 1180 69.59 -33.79 -12.64
C SER A 1180 69.08 -32.34 -12.66
N ARG A 1181 69.05 -31.75 -13.87
CA ARG A 1181 68.50 -30.42 -14.13
C ARG A 1181 66.98 -30.39 -14.03
N LEU A 1182 66.30 -31.47 -14.41
CA LEU A 1182 64.85 -31.59 -14.32
C LEU A 1182 64.46 -33.02 -13.93
N ALA A 1183 63.72 -33.14 -12.83
CA ALA A 1183 63.01 -34.35 -12.46
C ALA A 1183 61.50 -34.13 -12.65
N ALA A 1184 60.82 -35.05 -13.34
CA ALA A 1184 59.41 -34.94 -13.64
C ALA A 1184 58.64 -36.16 -13.14
N VAL A 1185 57.46 -35.93 -12.56
CA VAL A 1185 56.46 -36.97 -12.29
C VAL A 1185 55.16 -36.58 -12.99
N VAL A 1186 54.60 -37.48 -13.78
CA VAL A 1186 53.29 -37.29 -14.42
C VAL A 1186 52.34 -38.37 -13.94
N SER A 1187 51.08 -38.02 -13.70
CA SER A 1187 50.05 -39.03 -13.37
C SER A 1187 49.82 -40.01 -14.52
N ASP A 1188 49.31 -41.21 -14.23
CA ASP A 1188 48.91 -42.16 -15.28
C ASP A 1188 47.89 -41.58 -16.27
N ALA A 1189 46.96 -40.76 -15.77
CA ALA A 1189 46.00 -40.01 -16.58
C ALA A 1189 46.69 -39.11 -17.62
N VAL A 1190 47.78 -38.43 -17.25
CA VAL A 1190 48.54 -37.59 -18.18
C VAL A 1190 49.33 -38.45 -19.15
N PHE A 1191 50.05 -39.47 -18.66
CA PHE A 1191 50.91 -40.33 -19.50
C PHE A 1191 50.11 -41.05 -20.60
N THR A 1192 48.88 -41.47 -20.29
CA THR A 1192 47.97 -42.14 -21.23
C THR A 1192 47.13 -41.15 -22.06
N SER A 1193 47.17 -39.85 -21.77
CA SER A 1193 46.39 -38.84 -22.48
C SER A 1193 46.95 -38.50 -23.86
N VAL A 1194 46.09 -37.85 -24.68
CA VAL A 1194 46.49 -37.26 -25.96
C VAL A 1194 47.55 -36.16 -25.83
N TYR A 1195 47.68 -35.54 -24.65
CA TYR A 1195 48.63 -34.46 -24.40
C TYR A 1195 50.06 -34.98 -24.23
N PHE A 1196 50.22 -36.25 -23.87
CA PHE A 1196 51.52 -36.90 -23.83
C PHE A 1196 51.84 -37.55 -25.18
N GLY A 1197 50.87 -38.29 -25.74
CA GLY A 1197 50.91 -38.85 -27.09
C GLY A 1197 51.89 -40.03 -27.24
N TRP A 1198 51.49 -41.03 -28.03
CA TRP A 1198 52.30 -42.23 -28.29
C TRP A 1198 53.49 -41.93 -29.21
N GLY A 1199 54.68 -42.45 -28.89
CA GLY A 1199 55.86 -42.42 -29.76
C GLY A 1199 56.77 -41.20 -29.62
N HIS A 1200 56.56 -40.33 -28.63
CA HIS A 1200 57.51 -39.25 -28.34
C HIS A 1200 58.75 -39.81 -27.63
N PRO A 1201 60.00 -39.48 -28.05
CA PRO A 1201 61.22 -40.08 -27.48
C PRO A 1201 61.37 -39.89 -25.95
N VAL A 1202 60.84 -38.79 -25.42
CA VAL A 1202 60.82 -38.53 -23.96
C VAL A 1202 60.00 -39.58 -23.19
N ALA A 1203 59.03 -40.24 -23.82
CA ALA A 1203 58.23 -41.29 -23.18
C ALA A 1203 59.12 -42.45 -22.67
N ASP A 1204 60.19 -42.78 -23.40
CA ASP A 1204 61.11 -43.86 -23.05
C ASP A 1204 61.94 -43.55 -21.78
N LEU A 1205 61.97 -42.29 -21.34
CA LEU A 1205 62.63 -41.86 -20.11
C LEU A 1205 61.76 -42.07 -18.86
N PHE A 1206 60.45 -42.31 -19.05
CA PHE A 1206 59.48 -42.44 -17.96
C PHE A 1206 59.35 -43.89 -17.49
N HIS A 1207 59.45 -44.08 -16.17
CA HIS A 1207 59.31 -45.39 -15.54
C HIS A 1207 58.10 -45.37 -14.60
N PRO A 1208 57.30 -46.46 -14.55
CA PRO A 1208 56.14 -46.53 -13.68
C PRO A 1208 56.59 -46.54 -12.22
N VAL A 1209 55.89 -45.77 -11.40
CA VAL A 1209 56.13 -45.61 -9.96
C VAL A 1209 54.78 -45.57 -9.24
N ILE A 1210 54.76 -46.04 -8.01
CA ILE A 1210 53.59 -45.87 -7.14
C ILE A 1210 53.90 -44.72 -6.18
N VAL A 1211 53.04 -43.69 -6.20
CA VAL A 1211 53.14 -42.57 -5.27
C VAL A 1211 52.26 -42.88 -4.08
N ASP A 1212 52.89 -43.23 -2.95
CA ASP A 1212 52.24 -43.38 -1.64
C ASP A 1212 52.65 -42.20 -0.74
N SER A 1213 51.70 -41.33 -0.42
CA SER A 1213 51.93 -40.17 0.45
C SER A 1213 50.65 -39.73 1.16
N LYS A 1214 50.67 -39.70 2.49
CA LYS A 1214 49.56 -39.17 3.33
C LYS A 1214 48.18 -39.81 3.00
N GLY A 1215 48.14 -41.13 2.77
CA GLY A 1215 46.91 -41.87 2.47
C GLY A 1215 46.43 -41.77 1.01
N PHE A 1216 47.24 -41.19 0.12
CA PHE A 1216 47.03 -41.15 -1.32
C PHE A 1216 47.96 -42.18 -1.99
N VAL A 1217 47.37 -43.12 -2.75
CA VAL A 1217 48.09 -44.14 -3.51
C VAL A 1217 47.66 -44.02 -4.98
N GLU A 1218 48.57 -43.61 -5.85
CA GLU A 1218 48.28 -43.40 -7.28
C GLU A 1218 49.41 -43.96 -8.15
N GLY A 1219 49.04 -44.55 -9.29
CA GLY A 1219 49.98 -44.90 -10.34
C GLY A 1219 50.48 -43.64 -11.04
N ALA A 1220 51.80 -43.47 -11.12
CA ALA A 1220 52.42 -42.34 -11.81
C ALA A 1220 53.64 -42.80 -12.60
N TRP A 1221 54.20 -41.89 -13.37
CA TRP A 1221 55.36 -42.13 -14.20
C TRP A 1221 56.42 -41.08 -13.88
N ARG A 1222 57.65 -41.51 -13.62
CA ARG A 1222 58.77 -40.63 -13.29
C ARG A 1222 59.85 -40.65 -14.36
N ALA A 1223 60.37 -39.48 -14.71
CA ALA A 1223 61.54 -39.30 -15.55
C ALA A 1223 62.56 -38.33 -14.92
N VAL A 1224 63.82 -38.49 -15.32
CA VAL A 1224 64.94 -37.62 -14.97
C VAL A 1224 65.51 -37.15 -16.30
N ILE A 1225 65.16 -35.93 -16.72
CA ILE A 1225 65.44 -35.43 -18.07
C ILE A 1225 66.87 -34.86 -18.12
N GLY A 1226 67.65 -35.31 -19.12
CA GLY A 1226 69.05 -34.91 -19.34
C GLY A 1226 70.12 -35.89 -18.84
N GLN A 1227 69.79 -37.16 -18.60
CA GLN A 1227 70.80 -38.24 -18.42
C GLN A 1227 70.74 -39.19 -19.62
N GLU A 1228 71.90 -39.57 -20.18
CA GLU A 1228 72.00 -40.46 -21.36
C GLU A 1228 71.65 -41.93 -21.05
N GLU A 1229 71.68 -42.35 -19.78
CA GLU A 1229 71.18 -43.65 -19.32
C GLU A 1229 70.23 -43.48 -18.12
N PRO A 1230 69.11 -44.24 -18.08
CA PRO A 1230 68.17 -44.17 -16.97
C PRO A 1230 68.83 -44.67 -15.68
N PRO A 1231 68.61 -44.01 -14.52
CA PRO A 1231 69.07 -44.55 -13.25
C PRO A 1231 68.39 -45.91 -13.02
N ALA A 1232 69.19 -46.95 -12.73
CA ALA A 1232 68.70 -48.29 -12.45
C ALA A 1232 67.56 -48.26 -11.41
N PRO A 1233 66.51 -49.09 -11.57
CA PRO A 1233 65.45 -49.17 -10.58
C PRO A 1233 66.07 -49.50 -9.22
N ALA A 1234 65.82 -48.65 -8.22
CA ALA A 1234 66.22 -48.93 -6.86
C ALA A 1234 65.52 -50.22 -6.38
N PRO A 1235 66.22 -51.12 -5.65
CA PRO A 1235 65.64 -52.37 -5.16
C PRO A 1235 64.45 -52.16 -4.22
#